data_AF-A0A1I5P290-F1
#
_entry.id   AF-A0A1I5P290-F1
#
_cell.length_a   1.000
_cell.length_b   1.000
_cell.length_c   1.000
_cell.angle_alpha   90.00
_cell.angle_beta   90.00
_cell.angle_gamma   90.00
#
_symmetry.space_group_name_H-M   'P 1'
#
loop_
_entity.id
_entity.type
_entity.pdbx_description
1 polymer ?
#
loop_
_entity_poly.entity_id
_entity_poly.type
_entity_poly.pdbx_seq_one_letter_code
_entity_poly.pdbx_strand_id
1 'polypeptide(L)'
;MEGIKFLGSYGGKTKECFTTCIQVAQDILIDAGNIIKGYKYDFTEINHLFLTHSHLDHINDIPYLIDSIFDKRDKTFYIYGIEKTLSNIKNHIFCNEIWTDYTKIAINDRGEPVVTLVPLSYGQRFKIRDLSLIPIKNHHMEGSCGYIIDNGKNSILFSSDTYLCPSITEEINRNSNITAAIFEVSFPNGYESLAKVSCHLTPSILEKQLSNLKRKDINIYINHIKPSHKQEILQNIEKSIKLSQIGVTVIDDGDFIDYESGLHKNIDKFENSDENFARLMHIGTMLTAQTDKNRLFNMIVYAAREFTNADGGTLYIMDQEHKNLEFQIIQNETLQINKGLNSEDKPDWPLVPLYHENGDKNWEMVAAASALTGKVINIADVYNDKRYNFSGTKKFDQMTGYRSKSMLVIPMKNHEGEVIGVLQLINRQNNLGDIVPFSKDDENITKSLASQAALLMRNQLLIYDLEHMLISFLNSLATTLDEKSPFTGDHIRRMVEITMMLAKAIVSDNSGIYKDIYFNDEELQQIYLSALMHDIGKISTPDFLINKQTKLESIYDRINCIKLKIEILKRDIGKTYKKEYINSKYSDNKILDEITNFLEESNRGSEFFSDEKVERLKKIYDEIFVEIDGKLNKLIEQDEYEALSVRKGTLTDQERKKIMDHVIETQKILKRLSFPKKYSRIPEIAGAHHEKLNGKGYPNGLKGDEIPFEARILAIADIFEALTAPDRPYKTPKKLSEAMKILYFMAKDNELDYDMVKFFYEKKIYLEYAKKHLHPEQIDEVSLTW
;
A
#
# COMPACT_ATOMS: atom_id res chain seq x y z
N MET A 1 8.65 -24.90 -39.72
CA MET A 1 8.56 -24.96 -38.24
C MET A 1 9.93 -25.35 -37.74
N GLU A 2 10.51 -24.59 -36.82
CA GLU A 2 11.93 -24.73 -36.39
C GLU A 2 12.12 -25.75 -35.26
N GLY A 3 11.05 -26.44 -34.86
CA GLY A 3 11.03 -27.37 -33.73
C GLY A 3 9.72 -28.16 -33.66
N ILE A 4 9.48 -28.78 -32.51
CA ILE A 4 8.22 -29.46 -32.17
C ILE A 4 7.47 -28.69 -31.10
N LYS A 5 6.14 -28.60 -31.20
CA LYS A 5 5.26 -27.98 -30.20
C LYS A 5 4.40 -29.04 -29.53
N PHE A 6 4.26 -28.99 -28.22
CA PHE A 6 3.40 -29.89 -27.46
C PHE A 6 2.01 -29.27 -27.34
N LEU A 7 1.04 -29.81 -28.07
CA LEU A 7 -0.35 -29.41 -27.96
C LEU A 7 -0.99 -30.04 -26.72
N GLY A 8 -0.50 -31.20 -26.29
CA GLY A 8 -0.77 -31.80 -24.99
C GLY A 8 0.41 -32.66 -24.54
N SER A 9 0.66 -32.68 -23.23
CA SER A 9 1.88 -33.24 -22.61
C SER A 9 1.59 -34.22 -21.46
N TYR A 10 0.34 -34.46 -21.10
CA TYR A 10 -0.02 -35.23 -19.89
C TYR A 10 -0.59 -36.62 -20.20
N GLY A 11 -0.44 -37.55 -19.25
CA GLY A 11 -1.05 -38.89 -19.30
C GLY A 11 -2.48 -38.95 -18.73
N GLY A 12 -3.14 -37.80 -18.65
CA GLY A 12 -4.50 -37.67 -18.14
C GLY A 12 -5.08 -36.29 -18.44
N LYS A 13 -6.40 -36.22 -18.66
CA LYS A 13 -7.11 -34.99 -19.05
C LYS A 13 -7.77 -34.35 -17.83
N THR A 14 -7.48 -33.08 -17.58
CA THR A 14 -8.15 -32.24 -16.58
C THR A 14 -8.62 -30.94 -17.25
N LYS A 15 -9.07 -29.95 -16.45
CA LYS A 15 -9.46 -28.64 -16.98
C LYS A 15 -8.26 -27.89 -17.61
N GLU A 16 -7.05 -28.14 -17.11
CA GLU A 16 -5.83 -27.37 -17.40
C GLU A 16 -4.69 -28.22 -17.97
N CYS A 17 -4.79 -29.55 -17.90
CA CYS A 17 -3.80 -30.48 -18.43
C CYS A 17 -4.42 -31.35 -19.51
N PHE A 18 -3.80 -31.45 -20.68
CA PHE A 18 -4.34 -32.20 -21.80
C PHE A 18 -3.45 -33.35 -22.26
N THR A 19 -4.09 -34.33 -22.88
CA THR A 19 -3.42 -35.57 -23.24
C THR A 19 -2.57 -35.43 -24.49
N THR A 20 -1.61 -36.33 -24.62
CA THR A 20 -0.48 -36.24 -25.56
C THR A 20 -0.89 -35.91 -26.99
N CYS A 21 -0.32 -34.83 -27.51
CA CYS A 21 -0.38 -34.46 -28.92
C CYS A 21 0.77 -33.53 -29.25
N ILE A 22 1.54 -33.85 -30.28
CA ILE A 22 2.77 -33.12 -30.65
C ILE A 22 2.66 -32.66 -32.08
N GLN A 23 2.79 -31.36 -32.31
CA GLN A 23 2.91 -30.78 -33.64
C GLN A 23 4.37 -30.75 -34.06
N VAL A 24 4.69 -31.45 -35.15
CA VAL A 24 6.07 -31.53 -35.68
C VAL A 24 6.26 -30.71 -36.96
N ALA A 25 5.16 -30.40 -37.64
CA ALA A 25 5.04 -29.42 -38.71
C ALA A 25 3.63 -28.84 -38.72
N GLN A 26 3.37 -27.81 -39.53
CA GLN A 26 2.05 -27.18 -39.62
C GLN A 26 0.92 -28.20 -39.86
N ASP A 27 1.15 -29.16 -40.76
CA ASP A 27 0.20 -30.18 -41.22
C ASP A 27 0.53 -31.61 -40.74
N ILE A 28 1.51 -31.79 -39.84
CA ILE A 28 1.95 -33.10 -39.34
C ILE A 28 1.90 -33.13 -37.81
N LEU A 29 1.15 -34.07 -37.26
CA LEU A 29 1.01 -34.32 -35.83
C LEU A 29 1.48 -35.73 -35.44
N ILE A 30 1.91 -35.89 -34.19
CA ILE A 30 2.09 -37.16 -33.51
C ILE A 30 1.07 -37.23 -32.37
N ASP A 31 0.26 -38.28 -32.37
CA ASP A 31 -0.89 -38.48 -31.50
C ASP A 31 -1.93 -37.33 -31.58
N ALA A 32 -3.08 -37.58 -30.96
CA ALA A 32 -4.31 -36.80 -31.11
C ALA A 32 -5.12 -36.75 -29.81
N GLY A 33 -4.45 -36.54 -28.68
CA GLY A 33 -5.10 -36.35 -27.39
C GLY A 33 -5.73 -34.96 -27.18
N ASN A 34 -5.15 -33.93 -27.80
CA ASN A 34 -5.54 -32.53 -27.60
C ASN A 34 -5.43 -31.65 -28.86
N ILE A 35 -5.96 -32.12 -29.99
CA ILE A 35 -5.97 -31.33 -31.22
C ILE A 35 -6.99 -30.19 -31.09
N ILE A 36 -8.20 -30.47 -30.61
CA ILE A 36 -9.32 -29.53 -30.67
C ILE A 36 -9.05 -28.24 -29.88
N LYS A 37 -8.41 -28.37 -28.71
CA LYS A 37 -8.07 -27.22 -27.86
C LYS A 37 -6.65 -26.70 -28.12
N GLY A 38 -5.70 -27.60 -28.40
CA GLY A 38 -4.29 -27.26 -28.52
C GLY A 38 -3.90 -26.64 -29.86
N TYR A 39 -4.51 -27.08 -30.96
CA TYR A 39 -4.16 -26.60 -32.30
C TYR A 39 -4.83 -25.25 -32.60
N LYS A 40 -4.03 -24.25 -33.00
CA LYS A 40 -4.47 -22.85 -33.12
C LYS A 40 -4.82 -22.41 -34.54
N TYR A 41 -4.47 -23.21 -35.55
CA TYR A 41 -4.70 -22.91 -36.96
C TYR A 41 -5.93 -23.65 -37.48
N ASP A 42 -6.24 -23.44 -38.76
CA ASP A 42 -7.34 -24.15 -39.40
C ASP A 42 -7.07 -25.67 -39.43
N PHE A 43 -8.00 -26.44 -38.88
CA PHE A 43 -7.92 -27.90 -38.85
C PHE A 43 -7.84 -28.53 -40.24
N THR A 44 -8.32 -27.86 -41.29
CA THR A 44 -8.18 -28.35 -42.68
C THR A 44 -6.72 -28.43 -43.14
N GLU A 45 -5.82 -27.68 -42.51
CA GLU A 45 -4.39 -27.70 -42.85
C GLU A 45 -3.71 -28.99 -42.40
N ILE A 46 -4.26 -29.70 -41.41
CA ILE A 46 -3.69 -30.95 -40.91
C ILE A 46 -3.95 -32.05 -41.92
N ASN A 47 -2.89 -32.69 -42.43
CA ASN A 47 -2.98 -33.74 -43.44
C ASN A 47 -2.39 -35.08 -42.99
N HIS A 48 -1.51 -35.07 -41.99
CA HIS A 48 -0.78 -36.26 -41.57
C HIS A 48 -0.80 -36.40 -40.05
N LEU A 49 -1.24 -37.56 -39.58
CA LEU A 49 -1.28 -37.91 -38.15
C LEU A 49 -0.53 -39.23 -37.92
N PHE A 50 0.52 -39.19 -37.12
CA PHE A 50 1.30 -40.37 -36.74
C PHE A 50 0.89 -40.84 -35.36
N LEU A 51 0.48 -42.10 -35.24
CA LEU A 51 0.02 -42.67 -33.97
C LEU A 51 1.11 -43.53 -33.34
N THR A 52 1.40 -43.24 -32.07
CA THR A 52 2.29 -44.07 -31.26
C THR A 52 1.61 -45.38 -30.89
N HIS A 53 0.35 -45.34 -30.45
CA HIS A 53 -0.48 -46.49 -30.11
C HIS A 53 -1.97 -46.11 -30.05
N SER A 54 -2.84 -47.05 -29.65
CA SER A 54 -4.30 -46.89 -29.74
C SER A 54 -5.01 -46.64 -28.40
N HIS A 55 -4.31 -46.20 -27.35
CA HIS A 55 -5.00 -45.79 -26.13
C HIS A 55 -5.75 -44.47 -26.34
N LEU A 56 -6.89 -44.33 -25.65
CA LEU A 56 -7.87 -43.28 -25.92
C LEU A 56 -7.29 -41.89 -25.71
N ASP A 57 -6.46 -41.69 -24.69
CA ASP A 57 -5.76 -40.44 -24.40
C ASP A 57 -4.83 -39.96 -25.54
N HIS A 58 -4.41 -40.85 -26.44
CA HIS A 58 -3.61 -40.50 -27.63
C HIS A 58 -4.44 -40.36 -28.91
N ILE A 59 -5.73 -40.70 -28.91
CA ILE A 59 -6.55 -40.77 -30.14
C ILE A 59 -7.91 -40.08 -30.01
N ASN A 60 -8.25 -39.59 -28.82
CA ASN A 60 -9.59 -39.12 -28.46
C ASN A 60 -10.11 -38.01 -29.38
N ASP A 61 -9.23 -37.14 -29.89
CA ASP A 61 -9.66 -36.00 -30.70
C ASP A 61 -9.78 -36.33 -32.19
N ILE A 62 -9.34 -37.51 -32.64
CA ILE A 62 -9.45 -37.95 -34.05
C ILE A 62 -10.90 -37.88 -34.57
N PRO A 63 -11.90 -38.46 -33.86
CA PRO A 63 -13.27 -38.48 -34.34
C PRO A 63 -13.86 -37.07 -34.50
N TYR A 64 -13.65 -36.21 -33.50
CA TYR A 64 -14.13 -34.83 -33.49
C TYR A 64 -13.43 -33.97 -34.55
N LEU A 65 -12.13 -34.17 -34.74
CA LEU A 65 -11.35 -33.46 -35.74
C LEU A 65 -11.93 -33.73 -37.13
N ILE A 66 -12.04 -35.00 -37.51
CA ILE A 66 -12.48 -35.38 -38.86
C ILE A 66 -13.92 -34.91 -39.11
N ASP A 67 -14.81 -35.10 -38.14
CA ASP A 67 -16.22 -34.67 -38.24
C ASP A 67 -16.36 -33.16 -38.49
N SER A 68 -15.46 -32.36 -37.92
CA SER A 68 -15.49 -30.89 -38.07
C SER A 68 -14.98 -30.37 -39.43
N ILE A 69 -14.23 -31.20 -40.17
CA ILE A 69 -13.55 -30.77 -41.40
C ILE A 69 -13.88 -31.58 -42.64
N PHE A 70 -14.42 -32.80 -42.54
CA PHE A 70 -14.47 -33.74 -43.68
C PHE A 70 -15.17 -33.18 -44.93
N ASP A 71 -16.18 -32.33 -44.77
CA ASP A 71 -16.95 -31.69 -45.84
C ASP A 71 -16.23 -30.51 -46.49
N LYS A 72 -15.19 -29.98 -45.83
CA LYS A 72 -14.36 -28.84 -46.27
C LYS A 72 -13.00 -29.25 -46.81
N ARG A 73 -12.61 -30.52 -46.67
CA ARG A 73 -11.30 -31.00 -47.12
C ARG A 73 -11.23 -31.10 -48.64
N ASP A 74 -10.10 -30.68 -49.20
CA ASP A 74 -9.70 -30.90 -50.59
C ASP A 74 -8.66 -32.04 -50.73
N LYS A 75 -8.16 -32.56 -49.60
CA LYS A 75 -7.08 -33.56 -49.51
C LYS A 75 -7.35 -34.65 -48.49
N THR A 76 -6.93 -35.88 -48.79
CA THR A 76 -6.96 -37.02 -47.88
C THR A 76 -6.23 -36.73 -46.57
N PHE A 77 -6.85 -37.11 -45.45
CA PHE A 77 -6.24 -37.14 -44.14
C PHE A 77 -5.58 -38.50 -43.90
N TYR A 78 -4.26 -38.53 -43.76
CA TYR A 78 -3.50 -39.77 -43.60
C TYR A 78 -3.21 -40.05 -42.14
N ILE A 79 -3.57 -41.24 -41.68
CA ILE A 79 -3.24 -41.74 -40.34
C ILE A 79 -2.22 -42.85 -40.46
N TYR A 80 -1.04 -42.63 -39.90
CA TYR A 80 0.10 -43.54 -39.92
C TYR A 80 0.24 -44.24 -38.58
N GLY A 81 0.66 -45.49 -38.59
CA GLY A 81 0.92 -46.24 -37.36
C GLY A 81 1.35 -47.67 -37.63
N ILE A 82 1.82 -48.37 -36.61
CA ILE A 82 2.07 -49.81 -36.72
C ILE A 82 0.75 -50.52 -37.02
N GLU A 83 0.80 -51.59 -37.83
CA GLU A 83 -0.38 -52.31 -38.33
C GLU A 83 -1.40 -52.67 -37.23
N LYS A 84 -0.91 -53.13 -36.08
CA LYS A 84 -1.75 -53.45 -34.92
C LYS A 84 -2.50 -52.22 -34.39
N THR A 85 -1.84 -51.07 -34.25
CA THR A 85 -2.45 -49.79 -33.85
C THR A 85 -3.53 -49.35 -34.83
N LEU A 86 -3.24 -49.39 -36.13
CA LEU A 86 -4.22 -49.03 -37.17
C LEU A 86 -5.42 -49.99 -37.21
N SER A 87 -5.19 -51.29 -36.97
CA SER A 87 -6.27 -52.27 -36.88
C SER A 87 -7.21 -51.97 -35.71
N ASN A 88 -6.68 -51.53 -34.56
CA ASN A 88 -7.48 -51.15 -33.41
C ASN A 88 -8.33 -49.91 -33.70
N ILE A 89 -7.76 -48.88 -34.35
CA ILE A 89 -8.52 -47.69 -34.79
C ILE A 89 -9.66 -48.08 -35.74
N LYS A 90 -9.34 -48.89 -36.76
CA LYS A 90 -10.32 -49.34 -37.75
C LYS A 90 -11.46 -50.15 -37.12
N ASN A 91 -11.13 -51.07 -36.21
CA ASN A 91 -12.11 -52.00 -35.66
C ASN A 91 -12.93 -51.42 -34.49
N HIS A 92 -12.39 -50.42 -33.77
CA HIS A 92 -13.01 -49.94 -32.53
C HIS A 92 -13.41 -48.46 -32.55
N ILE A 93 -12.86 -47.64 -33.45
CA ILE A 93 -13.26 -46.23 -33.60
C ILE A 93 -14.04 -46.05 -34.90
N PHE A 94 -13.44 -46.42 -36.04
CA PHE A 94 -14.06 -46.31 -37.37
C PHE A 94 -14.91 -47.54 -37.71
N CYS A 95 -15.81 -47.92 -36.81
CA CYS A 95 -16.63 -49.14 -36.92
C CYS A 95 -18.11 -48.89 -37.27
N ASN A 96 -18.55 -47.62 -37.39
CA ASN A 96 -19.95 -47.19 -37.46
C ASN A 96 -20.79 -47.50 -36.21
N GLU A 97 -20.18 -47.99 -35.13
CA GLU A 97 -20.84 -48.19 -33.83
C GLU A 97 -20.42 -47.11 -32.82
N ILE A 98 -19.11 -46.90 -32.66
CA ILE A 98 -18.56 -45.83 -31.83
C ILE A 98 -18.51 -44.51 -32.60
N TRP A 99 -17.98 -44.56 -33.83
CA TRP A 99 -17.92 -43.40 -34.72
C TRP A 99 -18.03 -43.82 -36.18
N THR A 100 -18.35 -42.86 -37.04
CA THR A 100 -18.47 -43.04 -38.49
C THR A 100 -17.16 -43.55 -39.09
N ASP A 101 -17.26 -44.54 -39.98
CA ASP A 101 -16.12 -45.08 -40.73
C ASP A 101 -15.72 -44.15 -41.88
N TYR A 102 -14.94 -43.13 -41.54
CA TYR A 102 -14.41 -42.15 -42.50
C TYR A 102 -13.40 -42.74 -43.51
N THR A 103 -12.99 -44.00 -43.37
CA THR A 103 -12.16 -44.68 -44.38
C THR A 103 -12.96 -45.11 -45.62
N LYS A 104 -14.30 -45.14 -45.52
CA LYS A 104 -15.23 -45.48 -46.61
C LYS A 104 -15.92 -44.28 -47.24
N ILE A 105 -15.76 -43.09 -46.68
CA ILE A 105 -16.36 -41.85 -47.19
C ILE A 105 -15.38 -41.22 -48.19
N ALA A 106 -15.87 -40.80 -49.35
CA ALA A 106 -15.05 -40.15 -50.36
C ALA A 106 -15.03 -38.62 -50.18
N ILE A 107 -13.85 -38.04 -50.40
CA ILE A 107 -13.68 -36.61 -50.65
C ILE A 107 -14.16 -36.39 -52.07
N ASN A 108 -15.28 -35.68 -52.23
CA ASN A 108 -15.85 -35.27 -53.52
C ASN A 108 -16.13 -36.42 -54.53
N ASP A 109 -16.60 -36.05 -55.73
CA ASP A 109 -16.96 -36.99 -56.80
C ASP A 109 -15.77 -37.78 -57.40
N ARG A 110 -14.54 -37.54 -56.91
CA ARG A 110 -13.30 -38.18 -57.37
C ARG A 110 -13.05 -39.56 -56.73
N GLY A 111 -13.77 -39.91 -55.67
CA GLY A 111 -13.71 -41.25 -55.06
C GLY A 111 -12.49 -41.52 -54.15
N GLU A 112 -11.65 -40.52 -53.85
CA GLU A 112 -10.56 -40.66 -52.87
C GLU A 112 -11.12 -40.67 -51.44
N PRO A 113 -10.68 -41.54 -50.53
CA PRO A 113 -11.23 -41.59 -49.18
C PRO A 113 -10.83 -40.36 -48.35
N VAL A 114 -11.73 -39.93 -47.44
CA VAL A 114 -11.49 -38.85 -46.46
C VAL A 114 -10.31 -39.20 -45.57
N VAL A 115 -10.26 -40.46 -45.10
CA VAL A 115 -9.18 -40.97 -44.26
C VAL A 115 -8.51 -42.17 -44.91
N THR A 116 -7.18 -42.16 -44.96
CA THR A 116 -6.38 -43.33 -45.36
C THR A 116 -5.47 -43.77 -44.23
N LEU A 117 -5.56 -45.06 -43.87
CA LEU A 117 -4.67 -45.67 -42.88
C LEU A 117 -3.42 -46.23 -43.58
N VAL A 118 -2.23 -45.83 -43.13
CA VAL A 118 -0.96 -46.19 -43.76
C VAL A 118 -0.05 -46.93 -42.77
N PRO A 119 0.16 -48.25 -42.96
CA PRO A 119 0.98 -49.03 -42.04
C PRO A 119 2.45 -48.62 -42.10
N LEU A 120 3.09 -48.59 -40.93
CA LEU A 120 4.51 -48.34 -40.76
C LEU A 120 5.24 -49.59 -40.24
N SER A 121 6.53 -49.70 -40.59
CA SER A 121 7.43 -50.71 -40.04
C SER A 121 8.49 -50.08 -39.12
N TYR A 122 8.84 -50.74 -38.02
CA TYR A 122 9.90 -50.27 -37.11
C TYR A 122 11.22 -50.03 -37.86
N GLY A 123 11.87 -48.90 -37.57
CA GLY A 123 13.13 -48.47 -38.20
C GLY A 123 12.99 -47.95 -39.63
N GLN A 124 11.80 -48.02 -40.24
CA GLN A 124 11.57 -47.49 -41.58
C GLN A 124 11.53 -45.96 -41.56
N ARG A 125 12.34 -45.31 -42.40
CA ARG A 125 12.28 -43.86 -42.57
C ARG A 125 11.11 -43.47 -43.46
N PHE A 126 10.13 -42.76 -42.89
CA PHE A 126 9.01 -42.19 -43.63
C PHE A 126 9.21 -40.70 -43.84
N LYS A 127 9.40 -40.27 -45.09
CA LYS A 127 9.75 -38.88 -45.43
C LYS A 127 8.53 -38.13 -45.98
N ILE A 128 8.20 -36.99 -45.36
CA ILE A 128 7.21 -36.02 -45.83
C ILE A 128 7.92 -34.67 -46.00
N ARG A 129 8.10 -34.24 -47.26
CA ARG A 129 8.90 -33.05 -47.63
C ARG A 129 10.29 -33.13 -46.99
N ASP A 130 10.64 -32.21 -46.09
CA ASP A 130 11.95 -32.15 -45.44
C ASP A 130 12.01 -32.89 -44.10
N LEU A 131 10.87 -33.38 -43.59
CA LEU A 131 10.79 -34.08 -42.32
C LEU A 131 10.73 -35.60 -42.53
N SER A 132 11.48 -36.34 -41.73
CA SER A 132 11.42 -37.80 -41.66
C SER A 132 10.96 -38.25 -40.28
N LEU A 133 9.96 -39.13 -40.22
CA LEU A 133 9.56 -39.82 -38.99
C LEU A 133 9.98 -41.28 -39.09
N ILE A 134 10.69 -41.76 -38.06
CA ILE A 134 11.18 -43.13 -37.97
C ILE A 134 10.57 -43.78 -36.73
N PRO A 135 9.64 -44.74 -36.85
CA PRO A 135 9.05 -45.41 -35.70
C PRO A 135 10.10 -46.33 -35.06
N ILE A 136 10.28 -46.20 -33.75
CA ILE A 136 11.20 -47.02 -32.96
C ILE A 136 10.41 -47.91 -32.02
N LYS A 137 10.94 -49.11 -31.76
CA LYS A 137 10.30 -50.06 -30.86
C LYS A 137 10.41 -49.56 -29.42
N ASN A 138 9.30 -49.61 -28.69
CA ASN A 138 9.22 -49.35 -27.26
C ASN A 138 8.64 -50.57 -26.51
N HIS A 139 8.40 -50.45 -25.20
CA HIS A 139 7.89 -51.55 -24.38
C HIS A 139 6.57 -51.16 -23.70
N HIS A 140 5.46 -51.23 -24.44
CA HIS A 140 4.13 -50.90 -23.90
C HIS A 140 3.05 -51.92 -24.28
N MET A 141 2.34 -51.70 -25.38
CA MET A 141 1.36 -52.63 -25.91
C MET A 141 1.81 -53.16 -27.27
N GLU A 142 1.21 -54.26 -27.74
CA GLU A 142 1.49 -54.73 -29.09
C GLU A 142 1.11 -53.64 -30.12
N GLY A 143 2.07 -53.24 -30.95
CA GLY A 143 1.89 -52.17 -31.92
C GLY A 143 2.29 -50.78 -31.45
N SER A 144 2.73 -50.60 -30.19
CA SER A 144 3.23 -49.30 -29.75
C SER A 144 4.59 -48.96 -30.36
N CYS A 145 4.83 -47.68 -30.59
CA CYS A 145 6.13 -47.16 -31.03
C CYS A 145 6.41 -45.75 -30.50
N GLY A 146 7.69 -45.44 -30.33
CA GLY A 146 8.18 -44.05 -30.29
C GLY A 146 8.53 -43.56 -31.69
N TYR A 147 8.98 -42.32 -31.81
CA TYR A 147 9.44 -41.73 -33.07
C TYR A 147 10.78 -41.00 -32.94
N ILE A 148 11.65 -41.16 -33.93
CA ILE A 148 12.72 -40.21 -34.20
C ILE A 148 12.18 -39.24 -35.26
N ILE A 149 12.20 -37.96 -34.93
CA ILE A 149 11.70 -36.86 -35.75
C ILE A 149 12.93 -36.13 -36.30
N ASP A 150 13.22 -36.30 -37.58
CA ASP A 150 14.48 -35.88 -38.22
C ASP A 150 14.19 -34.84 -39.31
N ASN A 151 14.76 -33.64 -39.16
CA ASN A 151 14.61 -32.53 -40.12
C ASN A 151 15.70 -32.48 -41.21
N GLY A 152 16.52 -33.52 -41.31
CA GLY A 152 17.64 -33.66 -42.23
C GLY A 152 18.98 -33.14 -41.69
N LYS A 153 18.98 -32.32 -40.63
CA LYS A 153 20.18 -31.86 -39.93
C LYS A 153 20.28 -32.48 -38.53
N ASN A 154 19.24 -32.29 -37.72
CA ASN A 154 19.14 -32.74 -36.35
C ASN A 154 17.87 -33.56 -36.15
N SER A 155 17.80 -34.27 -35.03
CA SER A 155 16.66 -35.12 -34.69
C SER A 155 16.23 -34.97 -33.23
N ILE A 156 14.95 -35.18 -32.98
CA ILE A 156 14.39 -35.28 -31.63
C ILE A 156 13.78 -36.68 -31.48
N LEU A 157 14.11 -37.36 -30.39
CA LEU A 157 13.55 -38.68 -30.07
C LEU A 157 12.37 -38.51 -29.11
N PHE A 158 11.23 -39.07 -29.46
CA PHE A 158 10.06 -39.19 -28.59
C PHE A 158 9.79 -40.68 -28.31
N SER A 159 9.89 -41.09 -27.05
CA SER A 159 9.77 -42.52 -26.68
C SER A 159 8.33 -43.05 -26.69
N SER A 160 7.33 -42.17 -26.52
CA SER A 160 5.95 -42.53 -26.16
C SER A 160 5.88 -43.35 -24.85
N ASP A 161 4.68 -43.77 -24.48
CA ASP A 161 4.38 -44.63 -23.34
C ASP A 161 5.23 -45.89 -23.43
N THR A 162 5.99 -46.18 -22.36
CA THR A 162 6.94 -47.29 -22.36
C THR A 162 7.38 -47.66 -20.95
N TYR A 163 7.62 -48.94 -20.73
CA TYR A 163 8.47 -49.42 -19.65
C TYR A 163 9.95 -49.36 -20.06
N LEU A 164 10.84 -49.94 -19.25
CA LEU A 164 12.27 -50.09 -19.54
C LEU A 164 12.49 -50.72 -20.93
N CYS A 165 13.18 -49.99 -21.80
CA CYS A 165 13.43 -50.36 -23.19
C CYS A 165 14.86 -49.93 -23.62
N PRO A 166 15.90 -50.73 -23.32
CA PRO A 166 17.30 -50.35 -23.54
C PRO A 166 17.65 -49.92 -24.97
N SER A 167 16.94 -50.44 -25.98
CA SER A 167 17.14 -50.08 -27.39
C SER A 167 16.95 -48.59 -27.67
N ILE A 168 16.12 -47.88 -26.89
CA ILE A 168 15.96 -46.42 -27.02
C ILE A 168 17.27 -45.71 -26.63
N THR A 169 17.88 -46.09 -25.51
CA THR A 169 19.15 -45.50 -25.05
C THR A 169 20.31 -45.88 -25.98
N GLU A 170 20.30 -47.10 -26.53
CA GLU A 170 21.27 -47.53 -27.55
C GLU A 170 21.16 -46.69 -28.84
N GLU A 171 19.95 -46.36 -29.27
CA GLU A 171 19.71 -45.47 -30.42
C GLU A 171 20.27 -44.07 -30.18
N ILE A 172 19.98 -43.49 -29.00
CA ILE A 172 20.50 -42.17 -28.61
C ILE A 172 22.02 -42.14 -28.64
N ASN A 173 22.67 -43.20 -28.12
CA ASN A 173 24.12 -43.31 -28.12
C ASN A 173 24.72 -43.48 -29.52
N ARG A 174 24.00 -44.13 -30.45
CA ARG A 174 24.47 -44.40 -31.81
C ARG A 174 24.29 -43.20 -32.75
N ASN A 175 23.22 -42.43 -32.56
CA ASN A 175 22.86 -41.33 -33.45
C ASN A 175 23.22 -39.96 -32.83
N SER A 176 24.35 -39.40 -33.25
CA SER A 176 24.84 -38.09 -32.79
C SER A 176 23.93 -36.91 -33.15
N ASN A 177 23.06 -37.06 -34.16
CA ASN A 177 22.18 -35.99 -34.61
C ASN A 177 20.97 -35.80 -33.69
N ILE A 178 20.72 -36.74 -32.76
CA ILE A 178 19.68 -36.57 -31.75
C ILE A 178 20.15 -35.51 -30.75
N THR A 179 19.47 -34.37 -30.73
CA THR A 179 19.77 -33.21 -29.85
C THR A 179 18.90 -33.20 -28.59
N ALA A 180 17.72 -33.83 -28.65
CA ALA A 180 16.82 -33.98 -27.51
C ALA A 180 16.14 -35.36 -27.49
N ALA A 181 15.87 -35.88 -26.29
CA ALA A 181 15.07 -37.09 -26.08
C ALA A 181 13.98 -36.87 -25.02
N ILE A 182 12.74 -37.25 -25.36
CA ILE A 182 11.56 -37.08 -24.51
C ILE A 182 11.11 -38.47 -24.02
N PHE A 183 11.08 -38.60 -22.69
CA PHE A 183 10.67 -39.80 -21.97
C PHE A 183 9.35 -39.57 -21.26
N GLU A 184 8.45 -40.55 -21.34
CA GLU A 184 7.26 -40.55 -20.49
C GLU A 184 7.65 -40.80 -19.03
N VAL A 185 7.00 -40.14 -18.06
CA VAL A 185 7.06 -40.54 -16.65
C VAL A 185 5.69 -40.39 -16.03
N SER A 186 4.93 -41.47 -16.07
CA SER A 186 3.52 -41.44 -15.67
C SER A 186 3.28 -41.55 -14.16
N PHE A 187 4.22 -42.14 -13.39
CA PHE A 187 4.01 -42.47 -11.97
C PHE A 187 5.19 -42.08 -11.05
N PRO A 188 4.93 -41.79 -9.76
CA PRO A 188 6.01 -41.60 -8.78
C PRO A 188 6.63 -42.94 -8.35
N ASN A 189 7.81 -42.89 -7.70
CA ASN A 189 8.57 -44.09 -7.31
C ASN A 189 7.80 -45.03 -6.38
N GLY A 190 6.88 -44.52 -5.56
CA GLY A 190 6.01 -45.34 -4.71
C GLY A 190 5.10 -46.30 -5.47
N TYR A 191 4.93 -46.10 -6.78
CA TYR A 191 4.03 -46.87 -7.65
C TYR A 191 4.77 -47.76 -8.65
N GLU A 192 6.04 -48.11 -8.41
CA GLU A 192 6.85 -48.92 -9.34
C GLU A 192 6.17 -50.23 -9.77
N SER A 193 5.44 -50.88 -8.86
CA SER A 193 4.68 -52.11 -9.18
C SER A 193 3.56 -51.86 -10.20
N LEU A 194 2.84 -50.74 -10.07
CA LEU A 194 1.78 -50.35 -11.00
C LEU A 194 2.39 -49.95 -12.35
N ALA A 195 3.45 -49.14 -12.33
CA ALA A 195 4.20 -48.75 -13.53
C ALA A 195 4.68 -49.98 -14.32
N LYS A 196 5.19 -51.02 -13.65
CA LYS A 196 5.60 -52.26 -14.32
C LYS A 196 4.45 -53.00 -15.00
N VAL A 197 3.29 -53.11 -14.35
CA VAL A 197 2.13 -53.85 -14.90
C VAL A 197 1.44 -53.07 -16.02
N SER A 198 1.41 -51.74 -15.92
CA SER A 198 0.83 -50.84 -16.93
C SER A 198 1.83 -50.39 -17.99
N CYS A 199 3.05 -50.92 -17.95
CA CYS A 199 4.14 -50.62 -18.86
C CYS A 199 4.49 -49.13 -18.98
N HIS A 200 4.73 -48.48 -17.83
CA HIS A 200 5.10 -47.06 -17.72
C HIS A 200 6.35 -46.80 -16.88
N LEU A 201 6.96 -45.62 -17.01
CA LEU A 201 8.11 -45.22 -16.21
C LEU A 201 7.74 -44.52 -14.88
N THR A 202 8.61 -44.71 -13.90
CA THR A 202 8.78 -43.84 -12.73
C THR A 202 10.15 -43.15 -12.81
N PRO A 203 10.43 -42.09 -12.03
CA PRO A 203 11.76 -41.48 -12.00
C PRO A 203 12.89 -42.49 -11.75
N SER A 204 12.69 -43.47 -10.87
CA SER A 204 13.68 -44.53 -10.59
C SER A 204 13.89 -45.50 -11.77
N ILE A 205 12.84 -45.80 -12.53
CA ILE A 205 12.97 -46.63 -13.74
C ILE A 205 13.60 -45.83 -14.88
N LEU A 206 13.26 -44.54 -15.02
CA LEU A 206 13.93 -43.63 -15.96
C LEU A 206 15.43 -43.53 -15.65
N GLU A 207 15.81 -43.47 -14.38
CA GLU A 207 17.22 -43.48 -13.98
C GLU A 207 17.94 -44.78 -14.41
N LYS A 208 17.25 -45.94 -14.32
CA LYS A 208 17.74 -47.22 -14.85
C LYS A 208 17.83 -47.20 -16.38
N GLN A 209 16.83 -46.65 -17.08
CA GLN A 209 16.81 -46.50 -18.54
C GLN A 209 17.99 -45.66 -19.06
N LEU A 210 18.29 -44.56 -18.36
CA LEU A 210 19.37 -43.65 -18.69
C LEU A 210 20.73 -44.09 -18.13
N SER A 211 20.82 -45.24 -17.45
CA SER A 211 22.05 -45.61 -16.76
C SER A 211 23.24 -45.85 -17.68
N ASN A 212 22.95 -46.24 -18.92
CA ASN A 212 23.91 -46.53 -19.98
C ASN A 212 24.01 -45.40 -21.02
N LEU A 213 23.43 -44.22 -20.74
CA LEU A 213 23.58 -43.05 -21.60
C LEU A 213 25.04 -42.57 -21.53
N LYS A 214 25.73 -42.56 -22.68
CA LYS A 214 27.14 -42.15 -22.80
C LYS A 214 27.29 -40.70 -23.24
N ARG A 215 26.23 -40.14 -23.83
CA ARG A 215 26.18 -38.77 -24.36
C ARG A 215 25.83 -37.77 -23.27
N LYS A 216 26.50 -36.62 -23.30
CA LYS A 216 26.28 -35.48 -22.38
C LYS A 216 25.80 -34.22 -23.10
N ASP A 217 25.75 -34.27 -24.41
CA ASP A 217 25.40 -33.21 -25.34
C ASP A 217 23.92 -33.27 -25.79
N ILE A 218 23.08 -33.96 -25.00
CA ILE A 218 21.67 -34.17 -25.28
C ILE A 218 20.80 -33.62 -24.15
N ASN A 219 19.71 -32.94 -24.52
CA ASN A 219 18.71 -32.50 -23.56
C ASN A 219 17.68 -33.61 -23.32
N ILE A 220 17.39 -33.89 -22.05
CA ILE A 220 16.42 -34.91 -21.65
C ILE A 220 15.17 -34.25 -21.10
N TYR A 221 14.03 -34.63 -21.65
CA TYR A 221 12.74 -34.10 -21.27
C TYR A 221 11.79 -35.18 -20.77
N ILE A 222 10.87 -34.80 -19.90
CA ILE A 222 9.81 -35.66 -19.38
C ILE A 222 8.45 -35.17 -19.88
N ASN A 223 7.63 -36.09 -20.38
CA ASN A 223 6.23 -35.86 -20.68
C ASN A 223 5.34 -36.96 -20.06
N HIS A 224 4.07 -36.98 -20.44
CA HIS A 224 3.07 -37.98 -20.06
C HIS A 224 2.80 -38.09 -18.55
N ILE A 225 3.12 -37.05 -17.80
CA ILE A 225 2.88 -37.05 -16.36
C ILE A 225 1.38 -37.13 -16.09
N LYS A 226 0.99 -37.94 -15.11
CA LYS A 226 -0.40 -37.91 -14.61
C LYS A 226 -0.57 -36.67 -13.73
N PRO A 227 -1.52 -35.76 -14.03
CA PRO A 227 -1.66 -34.49 -13.31
C PRO A 227 -1.75 -34.65 -11.79
N SER A 228 -2.44 -35.69 -11.31
CA SER A 228 -2.57 -36.02 -9.87
C SER A 228 -1.25 -36.35 -9.17
N HIS A 229 -0.22 -36.74 -9.92
CA HIS A 229 1.08 -37.17 -9.39
C HIS A 229 2.24 -36.22 -9.73
N LYS A 230 1.98 -35.09 -10.42
CA LYS A 230 3.01 -34.16 -10.92
C LYS A 230 3.98 -33.72 -9.82
N GLN A 231 3.46 -33.26 -8.68
CA GLN A 231 4.29 -32.77 -7.57
C GLN A 231 5.20 -33.87 -7.00
N GLU A 232 4.67 -35.07 -6.80
CA GLU A 232 5.43 -36.18 -6.24
C GLU A 232 6.54 -36.66 -7.20
N ILE A 233 6.23 -36.70 -8.51
CA ILE A 233 7.20 -37.02 -9.56
C ILE A 233 8.32 -35.99 -9.61
N LEU A 234 8.02 -34.70 -9.56
CA LEU A 234 9.02 -33.63 -9.50
C LEU A 234 9.95 -33.78 -8.28
N GLN A 235 9.39 -34.01 -7.09
CA GLN A 235 10.19 -34.25 -5.88
C GLN A 235 11.07 -35.50 -6.00
N ASN A 236 10.59 -36.55 -6.68
CA ASN A 236 11.35 -37.78 -6.90
C ASN A 236 12.51 -37.56 -7.89
N ILE A 237 12.33 -36.71 -8.89
CA ILE A 237 13.38 -36.30 -9.84
C ILE A 237 14.44 -35.46 -9.12
N GLU A 238 14.04 -34.45 -8.36
CA GLU A 238 14.96 -33.58 -7.60
C GLU A 238 15.82 -34.38 -6.61
N LYS A 239 15.25 -35.40 -5.97
CA LYS A 239 15.98 -36.28 -5.04
C LYS A 239 16.94 -37.25 -5.73
N SER A 240 16.78 -37.51 -7.04
CA SER A 240 17.71 -38.37 -7.77
C SER A 240 18.93 -37.57 -8.20
N ILE A 241 20.08 -37.87 -7.56
CA ILE A 241 21.38 -37.25 -7.87
C ILE A 241 21.70 -37.40 -9.37
N LYS A 242 21.38 -38.56 -9.97
CA LYS A 242 21.71 -38.85 -11.36
C LYS A 242 20.84 -38.08 -12.34
N LEU A 243 19.53 -38.00 -12.10
CA LEU A 243 18.63 -37.22 -12.95
C LEU A 243 18.91 -35.71 -12.81
N SER A 244 19.24 -35.26 -11.59
CA SER A 244 19.67 -33.88 -11.34
C SER A 244 20.96 -33.53 -12.09
N GLN A 245 21.95 -34.43 -12.13
CA GLN A 245 23.18 -34.25 -12.91
C GLN A 245 22.96 -34.26 -14.43
N ILE A 246 21.97 -35.00 -14.91
CA ILE A 246 21.61 -35.04 -16.34
C ILE A 246 20.84 -33.77 -16.75
N GLY A 247 20.18 -33.08 -15.82
CA GLY A 247 19.44 -31.85 -16.11
C GLY A 247 18.13 -32.12 -16.84
N VAL A 248 17.26 -32.96 -16.25
CA VAL A 248 15.98 -33.32 -16.86
C VAL A 248 14.92 -32.23 -16.64
N THR A 249 14.16 -31.90 -17.70
CA THR A 249 13.10 -30.88 -17.66
C THR A 249 11.72 -31.48 -17.97
N VAL A 250 10.69 -31.10 -17.23
CA VAL A 250 9.31 -31.52 -17.51
C VAL A 250 8.68 -30.59 -18.54
N ILE A 251 7.99 -31.17 -19.53
CA ILE A 251 7.28 -30.45 -20.58
C ILE A 251 5.81 -30.26 -20.18
N ASP A 252 5.32 -29.03 -20.36
CA ASP A 252 3.93 -28.65 -20.17
C ASP A 252 3.21 -28.42 -21.52
N ASP A 253 1.88 -28.28 -21.47
CA ASP A 253 1.09 -27.96 -22.66
C ASP A 253 1.50 -26.59 -23.22
N GLY A 254 1.69 -26.49 -24.54
CA GLY A 254 2.12 -25.28 -25.23
C GLY A 254 3.64 -25.09 -25.34
N ASP A 255 4.42 -25.92 -24.66
CA ASP A 255 5.89 -25.88 -24.74
C ASP A 255 6.42 -26.27 -26.12
N PHE A 256 7.63 -25.81 -26.43
CA PHE A 256 8.29 -26.01 -27.71
C PHE A 256 9.73 -26.47 -27.54
N ILE A 257 10.19 -27.38 -28.40
CA ILE A 257 11.59 -27.82 -28.45
C ILE A 257 12.14 -27.53 -29.84
N ASP A 258 13.20 -26.72 -29.89
CA ASP A 258 13.90 -26.33 -31.10
C ASP A 258 14.72 -27.48 -31.69
N TYR A 259 14.69 -27.68 -33.02
CA TYR A 259 15.46 -28.75 -33.67
C TYR A 259 16.97 -28.47 -33.66
N GLU A 260 17.39 -27.21 -33.76
CA GLU A 260 18.81 -26.84 -33.92
C GLU A 260 19.59 -27.07 -32.63
N SER A 261 19.05 -26.53 -31.53
CA SER A 261 19.67 -26.54 -30.20
C SER A 261 19.16 -27.65 -29.29
N GLY A 262 17.99 -28.24 -29.58
CA GLY A 262 17.30 -29.14 -28.67
C GLY A 262 16.81 -28.46 -27.39
N LEU A 263 16.84 -27.12 -27.32
CA LEU A 263 16.45 -26.35 -26.14
C LEU A 263 14.94 -26.13 -26.10
N HIS A 264 14.42 -26.23 -24.88
CA HIS A 264 13.04 -25.93 -24.53
C HIS A 264 12.79 -24.42 -24.51
N LYS A 265 11.64 -24.00 -25.07
CA LYS A 265 11.11 -22.64 -25.03
C LYS A 265 9.65 -22.72 -24.60
N ASN A 266 9.26 -21.92 -23.61
CA ASN A 266 7.86 -21.80 -23.21
C ASN A 266 7.19 -20.73 -24.07
N ILE A 267 6.46 -21.14 -25.11
CA ILE A 267 5.93 -20.22 -26.13
C ILE A 267 4.53 -19.67 -25.76
N ASP A 268 3.78 -20.34 -24.88
CA ASP A 268 2.37 -20.02 -24.62
C ASP A 268 2.10 -19.23 -23.32
N LYS A 269 3.13 -18.73 -22.62
CA LYS A 269 2.98 -17.99 -21.34
C LYS A 269 2.32 -16.59 -21.43
N PHE A 270 1.88 -16.14 -22.62
CA PHE A 270 1.40 -14.76 -22.81
C PHE A 270 -0.02 -14.59 -23.37
N GLU A 271 -0.81 -15.65 -23.57
CA GLU A 271 -2.12 -15.52 -24.26
C GLU A 271 -3.30 -16.26 -23.62
N ASN A 272 -3.33 -16.48 -22.30
CA ASN A 272 -4.56 -16.91 -21.62
C ASN A 272 -5.34 -15.71 -21.07
N SER A 273 -6.48 -15.40 -21.69
CA SER A 273 -7.47 -14.40 -21.23
C SER A 273 -7.82 -14.55 -19.74
N ASP A 274 -7.95 -15.79 -19.25
CA ASP A 274 -8.30 -16.08 -17.85
C ASP A 274 -7.14 -15.82 -16.88
N GLU A 275 -5.90 -16.05 -17.29
CA GLU A 275 -4.71 -15.73 -16.47
C GLU A 275 -4.43 -14.23 -16.47
N ASN A 276 -4.58 -13.55 -17.61
CA ASN A 276 -4.47 -12.09 -17.67
C ASN A 276 -5.55 -11.41 -16.81
N PHE A 277 -6.77 -11.96 -16.80
CA PHE A 277 -7.84 -11.51 -15.91
C PHE A 277 -7.51 -11.78 -14.43
N ALA A 278 -7.04 -12.98 -14.08
CA ALA A 278 -6.63 -13.33 -12.71
C ALA A 278 -5.46 -12.45 -12.23
N ARG A 279 -4.45 -12.22 -13.08
CA ARG A 279 -3.34 -11.31 -12.82
C ARG A 279 -3.81 -9.87 -12.65
N LEU A 280 -4.73 -9.40 -13.48
CA LEU A 280 -5.29 -8.05 -13.37
C LEU A 280 -6.08 -7.87 -12.07
N MET A 281 -6.83 -8.88 -11.64
CA MET A 281 -7.50 -8.91 -10.34
C MET A 281 -6.52 -8.95 -9.17
N HIS A 282 -5.47 -9.75 -9.27
CA HIS A 282 -4.41 -9.83 -8.27
C HIS A 282 -3.67 -8.50 -8.14
N ILE A 283 -3.30 -7.88 -9.26
CA ILE A 283 -2.68 -6.54 -9.29
C ILE A 283 -3.64 -5.50 -8.74
N GLY A 284 -4.92 -5.50 -9.14
CA GLY A 284 -5.94 -4.61 -8.58
C GLY A 284 -6.02 -4.73 -7.05
N THR A 285 -5.99 -5.96 -6.52
CA THR A 285 -5.97 -6.23 -5.07
C THR A 285 -4.70 -5.68 -4.42
N MET A 286 -3.53 -5.95 -5.01
CA MET A 286 -2.25 -5.44 -4.50
C MET A 286 -2.18 -3.91 -4.52
N LEU A 287 -2.71 -3.27 -5.56
CA LEU A 287 -2.77 -1.82 -5.68
C LEU A 287 -3.65 -1.20 -4.59
N THR A 288 -4.78 -1.83 -4.22
CA THR A 288 -5.64 -1.32 -3.13
C THR A 288 -5.01 -1.40 -1.74
N ALA A 289 -4.06 -2.32 -1.53
CA ALA A 289 -3.34 -2.44 -0.26
C ALA A 289 -2.18 -1.45 -0.12
N GLN A 290 -1.82 -0.74 -1.19
CA GLN A 290 -0.66 0.14 -1.21
C GLN A 290 -1.02 1.56 -0.74
N THR A 291 -0.38 2.02 0.34
CA THR A 291 -0.54 3.38 0.87
C THR A 291 0.54 4.35 0.38
N ASP A 292 1.67 3.84 -0.10
CA ASP A 292 2.76 4.64 -0.65
C ASP A 292 2.49 5.00 -2.12
N LYS A 293 2.41 6.30 -2.40
CA LYS A 293 2.17 6.85 -3.74
C LYS A 293 3.20 6.39 -4.78
N ASN A 294 4.49 6.43 -4.45
CA ASN A 294 5.57 6.10 -5.39
C ASN A 294 5.58 4.60 -5.70
N ARG A 295 5.39 3.75 -4.68
CA ARG A 295 5.26 2.30 -4.89
C ARG A 295 4.04 1.95 -5.73
N LEU A 296 2.91 2.61 -5.48
CA LEU A 296 1.70 2.44 -6.27
C LEU A 296 1.99 2.76 -7.75
N PHE A 297 2.62 3.91 -8.02
CA PHE A 297 2.94 4.36 -9.37
C PHE A 297 3.91 3.40 -10.07
N ASN A 298 4.93 2.94 -9.35
CA ASN A 298 5.87 1.97 -9.84
C ASN A 298 5.20 0.65 -10.23
N MET A 299 4.30 0.14 -9.38
CA MET A 299 3.54 -1.09 -9.65
C MET A 299 2.63 -0.95 -10.87
N ILE A 300 2.02 0.22 -11.08
CA ILE A 300 1.16 0.49 -12.25
C ILE A 300 1.99 0.40 -13.53
N VAL A 301 3.14 1.09 -13.59
CA VAL A 301 4.00 1.08 -14.77
C VAL A 301 4.58 -0.31 -15.02
N TYR A 302 5.04 -0.98 -13.96
CA TYR A 302 5.55 -2.34 -14.04
C TYR A 302 4.51 -3.31 -14.59
N ALA A 303 3.30 -3.32 -14.00
CA ALA A 303 2.19 -4.15 -14.46
C ALA A 303 1.85 -3.89 -15.93
N ALA A 304 1.73 -2.62 -16.33
CA ALA A 304 1.39 -2.25 -17.70
C ALA A 304 2.46 -2.71 -18.71
N ARG A 305 3.74 -2.60 -18.35
CA ARG A 305 4.85 -3.11 -19.18
C ARG A 305 4.83 -4.63 -19.28
N GLU A 306 4.69 -5.33 -18.16
CA GLU A 306 4.64 -6.80 -18.10
C GLU A 306 3.48 -7.37 -18.93
N PHE A 307 2.26 -6.81 -18.80
CA PHE A 307 1.10 -7.29 -19.56
C PHE A 307 1.22 -7.12 -21.06
N THR A 308 1.89 -6.05 -21.49
CA THR A 308 2.02 -5.71 -22.91
C THR A 308 3.37 -6.12 -23.50
N ASN A 309 4.24 -6.70 -22.68
CA ASN A 309 5.65 -6.97 -23.00
C ASN A 309 6.38 -5.74 -23.58
N ALA A 310 6.20 -4.58 -22.93
CA ALA A 310 6.79 -3.31 -23.35
C ALA A 310 8.15 -3.07 -22.68
N ASP A 311 9.16 -2.76 -23.49
CA ASP A 311 10.52 -2.47 -23.03
C ASP A 311 10.59 -1.21 -22.16
N GLY A 312 9.73 -0.21 -22.42
CA GLY A 312 9.70 1.04 -21.65
C GLY A 312 8.30 1.44 -21.19
N GLY A 313 8.23 2.11 -20.06
CA GLY A 313 7.01 2.67 -19.49
C GLY A 313 7.27 3.96 -18.72
N THR A 314 6.38 4.93 -18.84
CA THR A 314 6.48 6.23 -18.18
C THR A 314 5.12 6.67 -17.68
N LEU A 315 5.07 7.12 -16.43
CA LEU A 315 3.89 7.71 -15.83
C LEU A 315 4.09 9.20 -15.60
N TYR A 316 3.17 9.98 -16.15
CA TYR A 316 3.08 11.42 -15.99
C TYR A 316 1.87 11.78 -15.14
N ILE A 317 2.01 12.77 -14.27
CA ILE A 317 0.89 13.36 -13.52
C ILE A 317 0.77 14.84 -13.84
N MET A 318 -0.47 15.31 -13.97
CA MET A 318 -0.77 16.71 -14.21
C MET A 318 -0.34 17.57 -13.01
N ASP A 319 0.29 18.71 -13.26
CA ASP A 319 0.58 19.69 -12.22
C ASP A 319 -0.70 20.37 -11.71
N GLN A 320 -0.61 21.05 -10.56
CA GLN A 320 -1.76 21.72 -9.93
C GLN A 320 -2.37 22.83 -10.79
N GLU A 321 -1.57 23.44 -11.68
CA GLU A 321 -2.04 24.49 -12.59
C GLU A 321 -2.67 23.94 -13.88
N HIS A 322 -2.67 22.61 -14.09
CA HIS A 322 -3.14 21.94 -15.31
C HIS A 322 -2.46 22.44 -16.59
N LYS A 323 -1.18 22.81 -16.49
CA LYS A 323 -0.38 23.33 -17.61
C LYS A 323 0.73 22.37 -18.03
N ASN A 324 1.20 21.52 -17.13
CA ASN A 324 2.34 20.66 -17.37
C ASN A 324 2.11 19.23 -16.88
N LEU A 325 2.82 18.29 -17.50
CA LEU A 325 2.93 16.90 -17.08
C LEU A 325 4.29 16.70 -16.39
N GLU A 326 4.25 16.29 -15.12
CA GLU A 326 5.44 15.95 -14.31
C GLU A 326 5.75 14.45 -14.44
N PHE A 327 7.01 14.12 -14.71
CA PHE A 327 7.50 12.74 -14.69
C PHE A 327 7.45 12.19 -13.25
N GLN A 328 6.69 11.12 -13.04
CA GLN A 328 6.65 10.45 -11.75
C GLN A 328 7.47 9.17 -11.72
N ILE A 329 7.29 8.31 -12.73
CA ILE A 329 7.99 7.02 -12.85
C ILE A 329 8.51 6.86 -14.27
N ILE A 330 9.75 6.40 -14.38
CA ILE A 330 10.35 5.99 -15.66
C ILE A 330 10.97 4.61 -15.47
N GLN A 331 10.52 3.66 -16.27
CA GLN A 331 11.08 2.32 -16.35
C GLN A 331 11.48 2.03 -17.80
N ASN A 332 12.69 1.53 -18.03
CA ASN A 332 13.13 1.06 -19.33
C ASN A 332 14.19 -0.03 -19.13
N GLU A 333 13.95 -1.22 -19.69
CA GLU A 333 14.85 -2.37 -19.53
C GLU A 333 16.14 -2.20 -20.34
N THR A 334 16.02 -1.87 -21.62
CA THR A 334 17.17 -1.68 -22.52
C THR A 334 18.14 -0.62 -22.02
N LEU A 335 17.64 0.50 -21.51
CA LEU A 335 18.44 1.60 -20.96
C LEU A 335 18.81 1.41 -19.48
N GLN A 336 18.32 0.35 -18.83
CA GLN A 336 18.47 0.09 -17.39
C GLN A 336 18.05 1.28 -16.52
N ILE A 337 16.98 1.97 -16.92
CA ILE A 337 16.42 3.10 -16.19
C ILE A 337 15.29 2.58 -15.32
N ASN A 338 15.38 2.83 -14.02
CA ASN A 338 14.27 2.67 -13.08
C ASN A 338 14.32 3.82 -12.08
N LYS A 339 13.47 4.83 -12.29
CA LYS A 339 13.48 6.11 -11.57
C LYS A 339 12.11 6.43 -11.00
N GLY A 340 12.09 7.13 -9.87
CA GLY A 340 10.88 7.55 -9.16
C GLY A 340 10.37 6.56 -8.11
N LEU A 341 11.18 5.58 -7.73
CA LEU A 341 10.82 4.58 -6.71
C LEU A 341 10.62 5.19 -5.31
N ASN A 342 11.28 6.32 -5.05
CA ASN A 342 11.31 7.01 -3.77
C ASN A 342 11.38 8.52 -4.04
N SER A 343 11.05 9.35 -3.04
CA SER A 343 11.11 10.82 -3.17
C SER A 343 12.50 11.37 -3.50
N GLU A 344 13.56 10.66 -3.09
CA GLU A 344 14.97 11.04 -3.35
C GLU A 344 15.46 10.71 -4.78
N ASP A 345 14.74 9.83 -5.49
CA ASP A 345 15.11 9.36 -6.84
C ASP A 345 14.08 9.79 -7.90
N LYS A 346 13.41 10.92 -7.66
CA LYS A 346 12.50 11.49 -8.65
C LYS A 346 13.24 11.77 -9.97
N PRO A 347 12.59 11.56 -11.13
CA PRO A 347 13.18 11.91 -12.41
C PRO A 347 13.47 13.43 -12.47
N ASP A 348 14.76 13.81 -12.50
CA ASP A 348 15.19 15.21 -12.69
C ASP A 348 15.12 15.61 -14.17
N TRP A 349 13.95 15.41 -14.77
CA TRP A 349 13.68 15.66 -16.18
C TRP A 349 12.74 16.86 -16.30
N PRO A 350 12.91 17.71 -17.33
CA PRO A 350 12.08 18.88 -17.50
C PRO A 350 10.60 18.49 -17.63
N LEU A 351 9.73 19.30 -17.03
CA LEU A 351 8.28 19.14 -17.17
C LEU A 351 7.88 19.15 -18.65
N VAL A 352 6.83 18.41 -18.99
CA VAL A 352 6.28 18.38 -20.34
C VAL A 352 5.13 19.40 -20.42
N PRO A 353 5.33 20.58 -21.04
CA PRO A 353 4.29 21.60 -21.11
C PRO A 353 3.18 21.19 -22.09
N LEU A 354 1.93 21.46 -21.74
CA LEU A 354 0.78 21.26 -22.63
C LEU A 354 0.65 22.36 -23.68
N TYR A 355 1.19 23.54 -23.39
CA TYR A 355 1.17 24.70 -24.29
C TYR A 355 2.58 25.28 -24.41
N HIS A 356 2.95 25.72 -25.60
CA HIS A 356 4.19 26.47 -25.83
C HIS A 356 4.08 27.88 -25.24
N GLU A 357 5.20 28.60 -25.11
CA GLU A 357 5.25 29.97 -24.55
C GLU A 357 4.37 30.97 -25.30
N ASN A 358 4.06 30.70 -26.58
CA ASN A 358 3.16 31.51 -27.40
C ASN A 358 1.66 31.17 -27.22
N GLY A 359 1.33 30.21 -26.36
CA GLY A 359 -0.04 29.75 -26.09
C GLY A 359 -0.57 28.63 -27.00
N ASP A 360 0.21 28.19 -27.99
CA ASP A 360 -0.19 27.10 -28.89
C ASP A 360 -0.10 25.73 -28.20
N LYS A 361 -1.00 24.82 -28.56
CA LYS A 361 -1.01 23.43 -28.05
C LYS A 361 0.27 22.69 -28.43
N ASN A 362 0.87 21.99 -27.47
CA ASN A 362 2.05 21.17 -27.70
C ASN A 362 1.68 19.83 -28.37
N TRP A 363 1.94 19.74 -29.68
CA TRP A 363 1.78 18.53 -30.48
C TRP A 363 3.09 17.76 -30.72
N GLU A 364 4.21 18.26 -30.17
CA GLU A 364 5.56 17.69 -30.34
C GLU A 364 5.85 16.53 -29.38
N MET A 365 5.03 16.39 -28.34
CA MET A 365 5.11 15.30 -27.37
C MET A 365 3.78 14.56 -27.33
N VAL A 366 3.83 13.25 -27.60
CA VAL A 366 2.63 12.40 -27.66
C VAL A 366 1.90 12.35 -26.32
N ALA A 367 2.65 12.41 -25.21
CA ALA A 367 2.08 12.52 -23.88
C ALA A 367 1.22 13.80 -23.71
N ALA A 368 1.74 14.97 -24.16
CA ALA A 368 1.00 16.22 -24.14
C ALA A 368 -0.24 16.17 -25.07
N ALA A 369 -0.09 15.60 -26.27
CA ALA A 369 -1.20 15.43 -27.21
C ALA A 369 -2.31 14.51 -26.66
N SER A 370 -1.93 13.42 -25.99
CA SER A 370 -2.87 12.50 -25.30
C SER A 370 -3.61 13.22 -24.17
N ALA A 371 -2.89 14.01 -23.36
CA ALA A 371 -3.50 14.80 -22.29
C ALA A 371 -4.48 15.86 -22.82
N LEU A 372 -4.10 16.63 -23.85
CA LEU A 372 -4.94 17.68 -24.44
C LEU A 372 -6.20 17.14 -25.12
N THR A 373 -6.12 15.95 -25.73
CA THR A 373 -7.24 15.36 -26.47
C THR A 373 -8.09 14.42 -25.62
N GLY A 374 -7.53 13.90 -24.52
CA GLY A 374 -8.13 12.84 -23.71
C GLY A 374 -8.38 11.55 -24.50
N LYS A 375 -7.63 11.29 -25.58
CA LYS A 375 -7.77 10.10 -26.43
C LYS A 375 -6.55 9.20 -26.30
N VAL A 376 -6.79 7.89 -26.44
CA VAL A 376 -5.72 6.90 -26.53
C VAL A 376 -5.01 7.06 -27.88
N ILE A 377 -3.67 7.05 -27.86
CA ILE A 377 -2.83 7.16 -29.05
C ILE A 377 -1.99 5.89 -29.16
N ASN A 378 -2.21 5.10 -30.22
CA ASN A 378 -1.46 3.90 -30.53
C ASN A 378 -0.71 4.09 -31.86
N ILE A 379 0.61 4.00 -31.81
CA ILE A 379 1.55 4.26 -32.90
C ILE A 379 2.35 2.99 -33.16
N ALA A 380 2.22 2.46 -34.37
CA ALA A 380 2.94 1.27 -34.80
C ALA A 380 4.44 1.54 -35.03
N ASP A 381 4.77 2.71 -35.60
CA ASP A 381 6.13 3.15 -35.88
C ASP A 381 6.26 4.69 -35.81
N VAL A 382 6.90 5.18 -34.75
CA VAL A 382 7.16 6.60 -34.45
C VAL A 382 7.89 7.33 -35.60
N TYR A 383 8.75 6.64 -36.36
CA TYR A 383 9.51 7.28 -37.43
C TYR A 383 8.69 7.41 -38.72
N ASN A 384 7.67 6.57 -38.91
CA ASN A 384 6.84 6.53 -40.11
C ASN A 384 5.48 7.22 -39.93
N ASP A 385 5.04 7.47 -38.69
CA ASP A 385 3.76 8.11 -38.39
C ASP A 385 3.83 9.64 -38.59
N LYS A 386 2.84 10.18 -39.32
CA LYS A 386 2.72 11.62 -39.63
C LYS A 386 1.60 12.33 -38.85
N ARG A 387 0.85 11.61 -38.01
CA ARG A 387 -0.30 12.15 -37.26
C ARG A 387 0.13 13.08 -36.13
N TYR A 388 1.35 12.91 -35.63
CA TYR A 388 1.92 13.67 -34.51
C TYR A 388 3.35 14.11 -34.84
N ASN A 389 3.82 15.14 -34.16
CA ASN A 389 5.21 15.57 -34.26
C ASN A 389 6.02 14.80 -33.22
N PHE A 390 7.06 14.08 -33.68
CA PHE A 390 7.93 13.25 -32.85
C PHE A 390 9.33 13.85 -32.68
N SER A 391 9.50 15.15 -32.92
CA SER A 391 10.78 15.85 -32.83
C SER A 391 11.43 15.66 -31.44
N GLY A 392 10.63 15.71 -30.37
CA GLY A 392 11.10 15.46 -29.00
C GLY A 392 11.58 14.03 -28.79
N THR A 393 10.78 13.03 -29.15
CA THR A 393 11.15 11.60 -29.05
C THR A 393 12.40 11.29 -29.87
N LYS A 394 12.51 11.82 -31.10
CA LYS A 394 13.67 11.60 -31.97
C LYS A 394 14.95 12.23 -31.42
N LYS A 395 14.87 13.39 -30.76
CA LYS A 395 16.02 13.99 -30.06
C LYS A 395 16.49 13.13 -28.89
N PHE A 396 15.56 12.61 -28.09
CA PHE A 396 15.88 11.71 -26.98
C PHE A 396 16.55 10.42 -27.47
N ASP A 397 16.00 9.79 -28.51
CA ASP A 397 16.56 8.59 -29.15
C ASP A 397 18.00 8.85 -29.66
N GLN A 398 18.25 10.01 -30.28
CA GLN A 398 19.58 10.42 -30.73
C GLN A 398 20.59 10.61 -29.59
N MET A 399 20.16 11.16 -28.46
CA MET A 399 21.03 11.40 -27.30
C MET A 399 21.38 10.11 -26.55
N THR A 400 20.45 9.17 -26.48
CA THR A 400 20.58 7.95 -25.66
C THR A 400 21.03 6.73 -26.46
N GLY A 401 20.95 6.79 -27.80
CA GLY A 401 21.14 5.62 -28.66
C GLY A 401 19.96 4.64 -28.66
N TYR A 402 18.89 4.97 -27.94
CA TYR A 402 17.65 4.21 -27.92
C TYR A 402 16.83 4.45 -29.20
N ARG A 403 15.99 3.48 -29.59
CA ARG A 403 15.09 3.64 -30.74
C ARG A 403 13.65 3.32 -30.36
N SER A 404 12.87 4.37 -30.16
CA SER A 404 11.43 4.30 -29.95
C SER A 404 10.73 4.01 -31.28
N LYS A 405 10.21 2.79 -31.44
CA LYS A 405 9.48 2.33 -32.64
C LYS A 405 7.98 2.25 -32.39
N SER A 406 7.49 1.33 -31.55
CA SER A 406 6.06 1.27 -31.21
C SER A 406 5.76 2.06 -29.93
N MET A 407 4.59 2.68 -29.84
CA MET A 407 4.23 3.51 -28.68
C MET A 407 2.72 3.45 -28.41
N LEU A 408 2.35 3.28 -27.15
CA LEU A 408 0.97 3.30 -26.65
C LEU A 408 0.84 4.34 -25.54
N VAL A 409 0.01 5.35 -25.74
CA VAL A 409 -0.15 6.48 -24.80
C VAL A 409 -1.61 6.60 -24.38
N ILE A 410 -1.86 6.41 -23.09
CA ILE A 410 -3.20 6.33 -22.51
C ILE A 410 -3.41 7.47 -21.51
N PRO A 411 -4.45 8.30 -21.69
CA PRO A 411 -4.79 9.32 -20.71
C PRO A 411 -5.48 8.69 -19.50
N MET A 412 -5.08 9.12 -18.31
CA MET A 412 -5.70 8.75 -17.05
C MET A 412 -6.77 9.77 -16.71
N LYS A 413 -8.03 9.34 -16.60
CA LYS A 413 -9.17 10.24 -16.39
C LYS A 413 -9.84 10.03 -15.02
N ASN A 414 -10.32 11.12 -14.43
CA ASN A 414 -11.19 11.06 -13.25
C ASN A 414 -12.65 10.77 -13.65
N HIS A 415 -13.55 10.67 -12.66
CA HIS A 415 -14.98 10.40 -12.88
C HIS A 415 -15.72 11.55 -13.60
N GLU A 416 -15.14 12.75 -13.64
CA GLU A 416 -15.65 13.92 -14.37
C GLU A 416 -15.14 13.96 -15.82
N GLY A 417 -14.26 13.02 -16.20
CA GLY A 417 -13.68 12.91 -17.52
C GLY A 417 -12.44 13.77 -17.76
N GLU A 418 -11.94 14.46 -16.72
CA GLU A 418 -10.73 15.28 -16.79
C GLU A 418 -9.48 14.40 -16.74
N VAL A 419 -8.44 14.82 -17.48
CA VAL A 419 -7.17 14.08 -17.52
C VAL A 419 -6.28 14.50 -16.34
N ILE A 420 -5.99 13.55 -15.46
CA ILE A 420 -5.14 13.75 -14.26
C ILE A 420 -3.69 13.27 -14.47
N GLY A 421 -3.43 12.56 -15.57
CA GLY A 421 -2.13 12.01 -15.89
C GLY A 421 -2.11 11.25 -17.21
N VAL A 422 -0.95 10.73 -17.57
CA VAL A 422 -0.75 9.95 -18.81
C VAL A 422 0.15 8.76 -18.52
N LEU A 423 -0.24 7.58 -18.98
CA LEU A 423 0.58 6.38 -18.97
C LEU A 423 1.07 6.12 -20.40
N GLN A 424 2.38 6.09 -20.60
CA GLN A 424 3.03 5.84 -21.88
C GLN A 424 3.83 4.55 -21.83
N LEU A 425 3.65 3.68 -22.82
CA LEU A 425 4.44 2.47 -23.04
C LEU A 425 5.16 2.56 -24.38
N ILE A 426 6.37 2.04 -24.45
CA ILE A 426 7.25 2.11 -25.62
C ILE A 426 7.80 0.72 -25.92
N ASN A 427 7.89 0.41 -27.21
CA ASN A 427 8.52 -0.78 -27.76
C ASN A 427 7.95 -2.09 -27.20
N ARG A 428 6.73 -2.41 -27.60
CA ARG A 428 6.19 -3.77 -27.42
C ARG A 428 7.07 -4.78 -28.14
N GLN A 429 7.52 -5.81 -27.42
CA GLN A 429 8.35 -6.88 -27.94
C GLN A 429 7.51 -8.13 -28.19
N ASN A 430 7.79 -8.86 -29.28
CA ASN A 430 7.30 -10.22 -29.45
C ASN A 430 8.23 -11.22 -28.72
N ASN A 431 7.88 -12.51 -28.75
CA ASN A 431 8.68 -13.56 -28.09
C ASN A 431 10.09 -13.76 -28.68
N LEU A 432 10.39 -13.16 -29.83
CA LEU A 432 11.71 -13.17 -30.48
C LEU A 432 12.54 -11.93 -30.12
N GLY A 433 11.98 -10.99 -29.34
CA GLY A 433 12.60 -9.72 -28.99
C GLY A 433 12.43 -8.62 -30.04
N ASP A 434 11.71 -8.87 -31.14
CA ASP A 434 11.45 -7.85 -32.15
C ASP A 434 10.40 -6.85 -31.68
N ILE A 435 10.62 -5.58 -32.00
CA ILE A 435 9.66 -4.52 -31.70
C ILE A 435 8.50 -4.54 -32.71
N VAL A 436 7.30 -4.79 -32.18
CA VAL A 436 6.03 -4.91 -32.91
C VAL A 436 5.02 -3.85 -32.41
N PRO A 437 3.95 -3.54 -33.19
CA PRO A 437 2.89 -2.64 -32.75
C PRO A 437 2.12 -3.18 -31.54
N PHE A 438 1.56 -2.29 -30.72
CA PHE A 438 0.63 -2.64 -29.66
C PHE A 438 -0.72 -3.07 -30.26
N SER A 439 -1.22 -4.21 -29.81
CA SER A 439 -2.52 -4.78 -30.20
C SER A 439 -3.68 -4.00 -29.57
N LYS A 440 -4.91 -4.35 -29.98
CA LYS A 440 -6.11 -3.78 -29.35
C LYS A 440 -6.32 -4.29 -27.92
N ASP A 441 -5.87 -5.50 -27.63
CA ASP A 441 -5.95 -6.07 -26.29
C ASP A 441 -4.96 -5.41 -25.33
N ASP A 442 -3.75 -5.09 -25.80
CA ASP A 442 -2.78 -4.27 -25.06
C ASP A 442 -3.39 -2.91 -24.67
N GLU A 443 -4.10 -2.28 -25.62
CA GLU A 443 -4.81 -1.02 -25.39
C GLU A 443 -5.88 -1.17 -24.30
N ASN A 444 -6.71 -2.21 -24.39
CA ASN A 444 -7.81 -2.45 -23.44
C ASN A 444 -7.31 -2.73 -22.03
N ILE A 445 -6.29 -3.60 -21.88
CA ILE A 445 -5.70 -3.95 -20.58
C ILE A 445 -5.02 -2.73 -19.96
N THR A 446 -4.20 -2.02 -20.74
CA THR A 446 -3.50 -0.82 -20.24
C THR A 446 -4.50 0.27 -19.87
N LYS A 447 -5.59 0.44 -20.62
CA LYS A 447 -6.66 1.38 -20.28
C LYS A 447 -7.37 1.01 -18.98
N SER A 448 -7.61 -0.27 -18.73
CA SER A 448 -8.18 -0.76 -17.47
C SER A 448 -7.26 -0.44 -16.30
N LEU A 449 -5.96 -0.74 -16.41
CA LEU A 449 -4.96 -0.44 -15.39
C LEU A 449 -4.83 1.08 -15.13
N ALA A 450 -4.77 1.89 -16.19
CA ALA A 450 -4.74 3.35 -16.09
C ALA A 450 -5.99 3.91 -15.38
N SER A 451 -7.16 3.29 -15.58
CA SER A 451 -8.40 3.71 -14.90
C SER A 451 -8.40 3.33 -13.43
N GLN A 452 -7.92 2.13 -13.07
CA GLN A 452 -7.76 1.71 -11.67
C GLN A 452 -6.76 2.59 -10.92
N ALA A 453 -5.63 2.88 -11.57
CA ALA A 453 -4.62 3.80 -11.08
C ALA A 453 -5.19 5.19 -10.81
N ALA A 454 -5.97 5.74 -11.75
CA ALA A 454 -6.59 7.04 -11.61
C ALA A 454 -7.55 7.12 -10.41
N LEU A 455 -8.37 6.08 -10.21
CA LEU A 455 -9.28 5.99 -9.07
C LEU A 455 -8.53 5.92 -7.73
N LEU A 456 -7.49 5.09 -7.64
CA LEU A 456 -6.69 4.95 -6.44
C LEU A 456 -5.94 6.23 -6.08
N MET A 457 -5.35 6.90 -7.07
CA MET A 457 -4.74 8.23 -6.92
C MET A 457 -5.74 9.23 -6.35
N ARG A 458 -6.96 9.27 -6.91
CA ARG A 458 -8.00 10.18 -6.44
C ARG A 458 -8.39 9.88 -5.01
N ASN A 459 -8.52 8.61 -4.62
CA ASN A 459 -8.82 8.24 -3.24
C ASN A 459 -7.70 8.68 -2.27
N GLN A 460 -6.42 8.48 -2.63
CA GLN A 460 -5.31 8.95 -1.80
C GLN A 460 -5.28 10.48 -1.67
N LEU A 461 -5.49 11.21 -2.78
CA LEU A 461 -5.60 12.67 -2.76
C LEU A 461 -6.78 13.15 -1.90
N LEU A 462 -7.94 12.51 -2.02
CA LEU A 462 -9.11 12.84 -1.22
C LEU A 462 -8.86 12.65 0.29
N ILE A 463 -8.19 11.56 0.67
CA ILE A 463 -7.82 11.28 2.07
C ILE A 463 -6.84 12.35 2.57
N TYR A 464 -5.82 12.64 1.78
CA TYR A 464 -4.83 13.67 2.08
C TYR A 464 -5.49 15.06 2.25
N ASP A 465 -6.32 15.47 1.29
CA ASP A 465 -7.03 16.76 1.33
C ASP A 465 -7.95 16.86 2.55
N LEU A 466 -8.66 15.77 2.90
CA LEU A 466 -9.51 15.72 4.08
C LEU A 466 -8.70 15.87 5.37
N GLU A 467 -7.54 15.20 5.46
CA GLU A 467 -6.64 15.32 6.61
C GLU A 467 -6.04 16.73 6.72
N HIS A 468 -5.59 17.30 5.60
CA HIS A 468 -5.08 18.67 5.56
C HIS A 468 -6.14 19.69 5.92
N MET A 469 -7.37 19.52 5.45
CA MET A 469 -8.50 20.36 5.83
C MET A 469 -8.80 20.26 7.32
N LEU A 470 -8.83 19.04 7.89
CA LEU A 470 -9.04 18.83 9.33
C LEU A 470 -7.95 19.52 10.16
N ILE A 471 -6.68 19.31 9.82
CA ILE A 471 -5.54 19.91 10.55
C ILE A 471 -5.57 21.44 10.43
N SER A 472 -5.84 21.98 9.23
CA SER A 472 -5.95 23.43 9.02
C SER A 472 -7.10 24.04 9.81
N PHE A 473 -8.25 23.34 9.88
CA PHE A 473 -9.38 23.74 10.70
C PHE A 473 -9.05 23.76 12.19
N LEU A 474 -8.39 22.71 12.71
CA LEU A 474 -7.96 22.65 14.11
C LEU A 474 -6.94 23.75 14.45
N ASN A 475 -5.96 24.00 13.57
CA ASN A 475 -5.00 25.09 13.73
C ASN A 475 -5.68 26.46 13.75
N SER A 476 -6.69 26.67 12.88
CA SER A 476 -7.47 27.90 12.89
C SER A 476 -8.24 28.07 14.20
N LEU A 477 -8.87 27.01 14.72
CA LEU A 477 -9.58 27.07 16.01
C LEU A 477 -8.65 27.37 17.17
N ALA A 478 -7.48 26.72 17.21
CA ALA A 478 -6.48 26.96 18.24
C ALA A 478 -5.98 28.40 18.20
N THR A 479 -5.73 28.94 17.00
CA THR A 479 -5.33 30.35 16.81
C THR A 479 -6.40 31.32 17.32
N THR A 480 -7.68 31.09 16.99
CA THR A 480 -8.79 31.93 17.48
C THR A 480 -8.97 31.83 19.00
N LEU A 481 -8.76 30.65 19.59
CA LEU A 481 -8.80 30.50 21.04
C LEU A 481 -7.68 31.29 21.72
N ASP A 482 -6.47 31.24 21.16
CA ASP A 482 -5.32 32.00 21.62
C ASP A 482 -5.58 33.51 21.58
N GLU A 483 -6.21 34.03 20.51
CA GLU A 483 -6.57 35.45 20.38
C GLU A 483 -7.59 35.92 21.44
N LYS A 484 -8.44 35.01 21.94
CA LYS A 484 -9.41 35.31 23.01
C LYS A 484 -8.72 35.48 24.37
N SER A 485 -7.53 34.89 24.55
CA SER A 485 -6.74 35.08 25.76
C SER A 485 -5.92 36.37 25.64
N PRO A 486 -6.07 37.36 26.54
CA PRO A 486 -5.34 38.63 26.47
C PRO A 486 -3.82 38.51 26.67
N PHE A 487 -3.29 37.29 26.81
CA PHE A 487 -1.87 36.99 26.98
C PHE A 487 -1.43 36.14 25.79
N THR A 488 -0.82 36.82 24.82
CA THR A 488 0.08 36.35 23.75
C THR A 488 -0.21 34.94 23.19
N GLY A 489 -0.65 34.88 21.93
CA GLY A 489 -0.89 33.64 21.17
C GLY A 489 0.32 32.74 20.92
N ASP A 490 1.39 32.86 21.72
CA ASP A 490 2.52 31.95 21.76
C ASP A 490 2.36 30.84 22.81
N HIS A 491 1.40 30.90 23.75
CA HIS A 491 1.23 29.87 24.78
C HIS A 491 0.99 28.48 24.19
N ILE A 492 -0.05 28.31 23.35
CA ILE A 492 -0.33 26.99 22.76
C ILE A 492 0.83 26.53 21.88
N ARG A 493 1.45 27.45 21.11
CA ARG A 493 2.63 27.12 20.28
C ARG A 493 3.79 26.60 21.13
N ARG A 494 4.11 27.26 22.24
CA ARG A 494 5.17 26.88 23.17
C ARG A 494 4.85 25.56 23.88
N MET A 495 3.60 25.37 24.29
CA MET A 495 3.11 24.14 24.92
C MET A 495 3.25 22.95 23.96
N VAL A 496 2.82 23.11 22.71
CA VAL A 496 2.99 22.10 21.66
C VAL A 496 4.47 21.81 21.43
N GLU A 497 5.31 22.84 21.36
CA GLU A 497 6.74 22.66 21.14
C GLU A 497 7.40 21.84 22.25
N ILE A 498 7.23 22.21 23.52
CA ILE A 498 7.84 21.48 24.64
C ILE A 498 7.29 20.05 24.76
N THR A 499 6.00 19.85 24.48
CA THR A 499 5.39 18.52 24.42
C THR A 499 6.08 17.66 23.37
N MET A 500 6.28 18.19 22.16
CA MET A 500 6.93 17.45 21.07
C MET A 500 8.43 17.26 21.31
N MET A 501 9.12 18.19 21.98
CA MET A 501 10.51 17.99 22.41
C MET A 501 10.63 16.80 23.37
N LEU A 502 9.75 16.72 24.37
CA LEU A 502 9.72 15.61 25.31
C LEU A 502 9.36 14.28 24.62
N ALA A 503 8.30 14.25 23.80
CA ALA A 503 7.89 13.06 23.06
C ALA A 503 8.99 12.53 22.13
N LYS A 504 9.67 13.41 21.37
CA LYS A 504 10.77 13.02 20.49
C LYS A 504 12.00 12.54 21.26
N ALA A 505 12.30 13.14 22.42
CA ALA A 505 13.39 12.69 23.27
C ALA A 505 13.11 11.28 23.84
N ILE A 506 11.86 10.99 24.24
CA ILE A 506 11.42 9.67 24.70
C ILE A 506 11.64 8.63 23.58
N VAL A 507 11.18 8.90 22.36
CA VAL A 507 11.36 7.99 21.20
C VAL A 507 12.83 7.77 20.85
N SER A 508 13.69 8.75 21.09
CA SER A 508 15.13 8.66 20.81
C SER A 508 15.92 7.93 21.90
N ASP A 509 15.28 7.50 23.00
CA ASP A 509 15.94 6.92 24.18
C ASP A 509 16.26 5.42 24.05
N ASN A 510 17.10 5.06 23.08
CA ASN A 510 17.39 3.67 22.70
C ASN A 510 18.02 2.79 23.81
N SER A 511 18.51 3.38 24.90
CA SER A 511 19.21 2.65 25.97
C SER A 511 18.79 3.06 27.38
N GLY A 512 17.78 3.92 27.52
CA GLY A 512 17.33 4.44 28.81
C GLY A 512 16.03 3.80 29.28
N ILE A 513 15.28 4.54 30.10
CA ILE A 513 14.05 4.06 30.75
C ILE A 513 12.89 3.91 29.75
N TYR A 514 12.94 4.63 28.62
CA TYR A 514 11.88 4.63 27.60
C TYR A 514 12.23 3.84 26.35
N LYS A 515 13.26 2.98 26.38
CA LYS A 515 13.70 2.17 25.24
C LYS A 515 12.62 1.30 24.60
N ASP A 516 11.58 0.95 25.37
CA ASP A 516 10.47 0.08 24.96
C ASP A 516 9.23 0.88 24.53
N ILE A 517 9.29 2.22 24.60
CA ILE A 517 8.23 3.13 24.13
C ILE A 517 8.56 3.57 22.71
N TYR A 518 7.61 3.34 21.80
CA TYR A 518 7.73 3.71 20.39
C TYR A 518 6.52 4.55 20.00
N PHE A 519 6.77 5.68 19.32
CA PHE A 519 5.74 6.42 18.62
C PHE A 519 6.06 6.44 17.13
N ASN A 520 5.11 6.00 16.31
CA ASN A 520 5.18 6.24 14.87
C ASN A 520 4.79 7.70 14.54
N ASP A 521 4.95 8.10 13.28
CA ASP A 521 4.65 9.47 12.83
C ASP A 521 3.17 9.87 13.07
N GLU A 522 2.24 8.92 12.94
CA GLU A 522 0.82 9.17 13.19
C GLU A 522 0.52 9.40 14.68
N GLU A 523 1.19 8.66 15.56
CA GLU A 523 1.08 8.81 17.03
C GLU A 523 1.71 10.13 17.50
N LEU A 524 2.88 10.50 16.94
CA LEU A 524 3.47 11.83 17.18
C LEU A 524 2.55 12.95 16.71
N GLN A 525 1.90 12.80 15.55
CA GLN A 525 0.92 13.75 15.06
C GLN A 525 -0.34 13.79 15.95
N GLN A 526 -0.76 12.65 16.51
CA GLN A 526 -1.86 12.58 17.46
C GLN A 526 -1.53 13.33 18.77
N ILE A 527 -0.30 13.18 19.29
CA ILE A 527 0.20 13.93 20.45
C ILE A 527 0.21 15.42 20.13
N TYR A 528 0.74 15.81 18.96
CA TYR A 528 0.74 17.20 18.48
C TYR A 528 -0.67 17.81 18.47
N LEU A 529 -1.65 17.14 17.85
CA LEU A 529 -3.02 17.62 17.78
C LEU A 529 -3.72 17.64 19.16
N SER A 530 -3.37 16.69 20.04
CA SER A 530 -3.90 16.68 21.42
C SER A 530 -3.35 17.85 22.23
N ALA A 531 -2.07 18.16 22.10
CA ALA A 531 -1.43 19.32 22.72
C ALA A 531 -1.99 20.63 22.15
N LEU A 532 -2.23 20.71 20.85
CA LEU A 532 -2.84 21.88 20.20
C LEU A 532 -4.25 22.17 20.74
N MET A 533 -5.02 21.12 21.05
CA MET A 533 -6.44 21.22 21.39
C MET A 533 -6.76 21.02 22.88
N HIS A 534 -5.76 20.83 23.75
CA HIS A 534 -5.95 20.49 25.18
C HIS A 534 -6.88 21.48 25.91
N ASP A 535 -6.80 22.75 25.52
CA ASP A 535 -7.49 23.87 26.16
C ASP A 535 -8.73 24.36 25.41
N ILE A 536 -9.17 23.70 24.33
CA ILE A 536 -10.29 24.19 23.50
C ILE A 536 -11.58 24.45 24.28
N GLY A 537 -11.80 23.74 25.40
CA GLY A 537 -12.94 23.96 26.28
C GLY A 537 -12.96 25.31 26.98
N LYS A 538 -11.82 26.03 27.09
CA LYS A 538 -11.76 27.41 27.62
C LYS A 538 -12.62 28.39 26.82
N ILE A 539 -13.01 28.04 25.58
CA ILE A 539 -13.97 28.84 24.79
C ILE A 539 -15.30 29.06 25.53
N SER A 540 -15.71 28.09 26.35
CA SER A 540 -16.95 28.13 27.14
C SER A 540 -16.82 28.91 28.46
N THR A 541 -15.59 29.17 28.91
CA THR A 541 -15.33 29.86 30.16
C THR A 541 -15.39 31.38 29.95
N PRO A 542 -16.06 32.14 30.83
CA PRO A 542 -16.12 33.61 30.72
C PRO A 542 -14.75 34.28 30.85
N ASP A 543 -14.51 35.33 30.07
CA ASP A 543 -13.21 36.02 29.98
C ASP A 543 -12.76 36.62 31.32
N PHE A 544 -13.68 37.22 32.05
CA PHE A 544 -13.40 37.78 33.37
C PHE A 544 -12.97 36.73 34.40
N LEU A 545 -13.34 35.47 34.19
CA LEU A 545 -13.01 34.37 35.08
C LEU A 545 -11.64 33.79 34.74
N ILE A 546 -11.32 33.63 33.46
CA ILE A 546 -9.99 33.21 32.98
C ILE A 546 -8.93 34.23 33.40
N ASN A 547 -9.26 35.52 33.27
CA ASN A 547 -8.32 36.62 33.47
C ASN A 547 -8.41 37.27 34.85
N LYS A 548 -9.01 36.59 35.84
CA LYS A 548 -9.31 37.16 37.17
C LYS A 548 -8.04 37.47 37.98
N GLN A 549 -7.66 38.75 38.08
CA GLN A 549 -6.45 39.26 38.74
C GLN A 549 -6.66 39.58 40.21
N THR A 550 -7.84 40.05 40.58
CA THR A 550 -8.19 40.39 41.96
C THR A 550 -9.37 39.56 42.44
N LYS A 551 -9.55 39.44 43.75
CA LYS A 551 -10.64 38.62 44.33
C LYS A 551 -12.02 39.12 43.91
N LEU A 552 -12.20 40.43 43.78
CA LEU A 552 -13.45 41.09 43.43
C LEU A 552 -13.64 41.31 41.92
N GLU A 553 -12.69 40.90 41.10
CA GLU A 553 -12.79 41.03 39.65
C GLU A 553 -13.94 40.18 39.10
N SER A 554 -14.82 40.84 38.36
CA SER A 554 -15.92 40.24 37.60
C SER A 554 -15.84 40.83 36.20
N ILE A 555 -16.96 41.24 35.58
CA ILE A 555 -16.91 42.05 34.34
C ILE A 555 -15.98 43.28 34.50
N TYR A 556 -15.87 43.80 35.72
CA TYR A 556 -14.85 44.77 36.15
C TYR A 556 -14.46 44.51 37.61
N ASP A 557 -13.36 45.10 38.08
CA ASP A 557 -12.95 45.06 39.49
C ASP A 557 -13.88 45.94 40.36
N ARG A 558 -14.63 45.28 41.24
CA ARG A 558 -15.64 45.93 42.08
C ARG A 558 -15.07 46.68 43.28
N ILE A 559 -13.75 46.65 43.50
CA ILE A 559 -13.13 47.44 44.59
C ILE A 559 -13.49 48.93 44.52
N ASN A 560 -13.57 49.49 43.32
CA ASN A 560 -13.92 50.90 43.14
C ASN A 560 -15.38 51.19 43.52
N CYS A 561 -16.30 50.23 43.33
CA CYS A 561 -17.67 50.36 43.82
C CYS A 561 -17.72 50.42 45.36
N ILE A 562 -16.91 49.60 46.03
CA ILE A 562 -16.78 49.63 47.48
C ILE A 562 -16.19 50.96 47.95
N LYS A 563 -15.14 51.48 47.28
CA LYS A 563 -14.58 52.81 47.59
C LYS A 563 -15.63 53.91 47.45
N LEU A 564 -16.46 53.87 46.41
CA LEU A 564 -17.57 54.82 46.25
C LEU A 564 -18.59 54.73 47.38
N LYS A 565 -18.94 53.52 47.84
CA LYS A 565 -19.79 53.30 49.02
C LYS A 565 -19.16 53.91 50.28
N ILE A 566 -17.84 53.76 50.48
CA ILE A 566 -17.11 54.37 51.61
C ILE A 566 -17.07 55.90 51.51
N GLU A 567 -16.90 56.47 50.32
CA GLU A 567 -16.94 57.94 50.13
C GLU A 567 -18.33 58.52 50.42
N ILE A 568 -19.41 57.78 50.15
CA ILE A 568 -20.76 58.15 50.58
C ILE A 568 -20.84 58.17 52.11
N LEU A 569 -20.36 57.11 52.78
CA LEU A 569 -20.32 57.06 54.25
C LEU A 569 -19.55 58.25 54.84
N LYS A 570 -18.38 58.59 54.30
CA LYS A 570 -17.60 59.76 54.74
C LYS A 570 -18.37 61.07 54.61
N ARG A 571 -19.17 61.24 53.54
CA ARG A 571 -20.02 62.42 53.33
C ARG A 571 -21.21 62.50 54.28
N ASP A 572 -21.67 61.37 54.77
CA ASP A 572 -22.80 61.28 55.68
C ASP A 572 -22.40 61.35 57.16
N ILE A 573 -21.11 61.19 57.48
CA ILE A 573 -20.55 61.48 58.81
C ILE A 573 -20.85 62.94 59.20
N GLY A 574 -21.62 63.11 60.28
CA GLY A 574 -21.96 64.42 60.86
C GLY A 574 -23.33 64.99 60.44
N LYS A 575 -24.06 64.35 59.52
CA LYS A 575 -25.47 64.71 59.27
C LYS A 575 -26.33 64.23 60.45
N THR A 576 -27.28 65.07 60.88
CA THR A 576 -28.12 64.88 62.08
C THR A 576 -29.09 63.67 61.99
N TYR A 577 -29.09 62.95 60.87
CA TYR A 577 -29.95 61.79 60.64
C TYR A 577 -29.23 60.48 61.01
N LYS A 578 -29.59 60.01 62.22
CA LYS A 578 -29.56 58.63 62.72
C LYS A 578 -28.21 57.98 63.07
N LYS A 579 -27.92 58.04 64.38
CA LYS A 579 -27.01 57.17 65.16
C LYS A 579 -27.29 55.65 65.07
N GLU A 580 -28.26 55.19 64.26
CA GLU A 580 -28.67 53.78 64.17
C GLU A 580 -27.93 53.00 63.07
N TYR A 581 -27.29 53.66 62.10
CA TYR A 581 -26.79 53.00 60.88
C TYR A 581 -25.28 52.78 60.83
N ILE A 582 -24.54 53.57 61.61
CA ILE A 582 -23.10 53.44 61.77
C ILE A 582 -22.86 53.29 63.27
N ASN A 583 -22.38 52.12 63.70
CA ASN A 583 -21.94 51.92 65.08
C ASN A 583 -20.97 53.08 65.42
N SER A 584 -21.09 53.71 66.59
CA SER A 584 -20.34 54.95 66.95
C SER A 584 -18.82 54.80 66.89
N LYS A 585 -18.34 53.57 66.69
CA LYS A 585 -16.96 53.18 66.45
C LYS A 585 -16.43 53.50 65.04
N TYR A 586 -17.30 53.72 64.04
CA TYR A 586 -16.92 53.95 62.63
C TYR A 586 -17.22 55.37 62.14
N SER A 587 -17.46 56.31 63.04
CA SER A 587 -17.76 57.73 62.73
C SER A 587 -16.52 58.60 62.53
N ASP A 588 -15.36 58.00 62.31
CA ASP A 588 -14.09 58.69 62.05
C ASP A 588 -13.61 58.36 60.64
N ASN A 589 -13.36 59.39 59.83
CA ASN A 589 -12.82 59.26 58.47
C ASN A 589 -11.53 58.43 58.44
N LYS A 590 -10.69 58.53 59.49
CA LYS A 590 -9.45 57.77 59.58
C LYS A 590 -9.70 56.25 59.65
N ILE A 591 -10.74 55.84 60.36
CA ILE A 591 -11.13 54.42 60.47
C ILE A 591 -11.68 53.92 59.13
N LEU A 592 -12.44 54.75 58.40
CA LEU A 592 -12.91 54.42 57.05
C LEU A 592 -11.75 54.33 56.02
N ASP A 593 -10.72 55.16 56.16
CA ASP A 593 -9.49 55.06 55.35
C ASP A 593 -8.74 53.76 55.65
N GLU A 594 -8.61 53.38 56.92
CA GLU A 594 -8.02 52.10 57.33
C GLU A 594 -8.80 50.88 56.81
N ILE A 595 -10.14 50.97 56.77
CA ILE A 595 -10.99 49.94 56.15
C ILE A 595 -10.77 49.90 54.64
N THR A 596 -10.69 51.05 53.98
CA THR A 596 -10.44 51.13 52.53
C THR A 596 -9.14 50.44 52.15
N ASN A 597 -8.04 50.80 52.82
CA ASN A 597 -6.73 50.19 52.58
C ASN A 597 -6.75 48.69 52.85
N PHE A 598 -7.41 48.25 53.93
CA PHE A 598 -7.56 46.82 54.24
C PHE A 598 -8.30 46.06 53.15
N LEU A 599 -9.41 46.61 52.60
CA LEU A 599 -10.18 45.96 51.54
C LEU A 599 -9.42 45.94 50.21
N GLU A 600 -8.66 46.99 49.89
CA GLU A 600 -7.77 47.02 48.72
C GLU A 600 -6.66 45.97 48.80
N GLU A 601 -6.00 45.85 49.96
CA GLU A 601 -4.99 44.81 50.20
C GLU A 601 -5.61 43.41 50.13
N SER A 602 -6.79 43.24 50.74
CA SER A 602 -7.54 41.99 50.72
C SER A 602 -7.88 41.53 49.31
N ASN A 603 -8.10 42.47 48.38
CA ASN A 603 -8.48 42.19 47.01
C ASN A 603 -7.34 41.60 46.15
N ARG A 604 -6.06 41.79 46.52
CA ARG A 604 -4.92 41.41 45.65
C ARG A 604 -4.74 39.89 45.45
N GLY A 605 -5.14 39.06 46.41
CA GLY A 605 -5.08 37.59 46.29
C GLY A 605 -3.69 36.93 46.25
N SER A 606 -2.60 37.70 46.34
CA SER A 606 -1.21 37.20 46.31
C SER A 606 -0.72 36.61 47.63
N GLU A 607 -1.29 37.06 48.76
CA GLU A 607 -0.90 36.65 50.11
C GLU A 607 -1.87 35.64 50.72
N PHE A 608 -1.40 34.87 51.69
CA PHE A 608 -2.27 34.03 52.51
C PHE A 608 -3.18 34.91 53.39
N PHE A 609 -4.49 34.70 53.29
CA PHE A 609 -5.48 35.46 54.05
C PHE A 609 -5.73 34.80 55.41
N SER A 610 -5.12 35.35 56.48
CA SER A 610 -5.14 34.77 57.84
C SER A 610 -6.53 34.78 58.48
N ASP A 611 -6.73 33.94 59.52
CA ASP A 611 -7.99 33.89 60.28
C ASP A 611 -8.34 35.24 60.90
N GLU A 612 -7.35 35.99 61.34
CA GLU A 612 -7.54 37.35 61.84
C GLU A 612 -8.07 38.30 60.76
N LYS A 613 -7.55 38.23 59.53
CA LYS A 613 -8.04 39.03 58.40
C LYS A 613 -9.48 38.63 58.04
N VAL A 614 -9.83 37.34 58.09
CA VAL A 614 -11.21 36.87 57.86
C VAL A 614 -12.17 37.36 58.94
N GLU A 615 -11.78 37.29 60.22
CA GLU A 615 -12.61 37.79 61.32
C GLU A 615 -12.81 39.31 61.22
N ARG A 616 -11.77 40.07 60.84
CA ARG A 616 -11.86 41.51 60.57
C ARG A 616 -12.81 41.80 59.40
N LEU A 617 -12.71 41.04 58.31
CA LEU A 617 -13.57 41.17 57.14
C LEU A 617 -15.04 40.83 57.49
N LYS A 618 -15.26 39.82 58.33
CA LYS A 618 -16.59 39.44 58.81
C LYS A 618 -17.25 40.55 59.61
N LYS A 619 -16.51 41.22 60.50
CA LYS A 619 -17.00 42.40 61.23
C LYS A 619 -17.39 43.54 60.28
N ILE A 620 -16.59 43.80 59.25
CA ILE A 620 -16.93 44.81 58.22
C ILE A 620 -18.23 44.44 57.49
N TYR A 621 -18.40 43.16 57.15
CA TYR A 621 -19.59 42.65 56.47
C TYR A 621 -20.87 42.68 57.33
N ASP A 622 -20.74 42.40 58.64
CA ASP A 622 -21.88 42.31 59.55
C ASP A 622 -22.29 43.67 60.16
N GLU A 623 -21.33 44.58 60.36
CA GLU A 623 -21.55 45.80 61.16
C GLU A 623 -21.64 47.11 60.35
N ILE A 624 -21.25 47.13 59.07
CA ILE A 624 -21.16 48.37 58.28
C ILE A 624 -22.19 48.40 57.14
N PHE A 625 -23.03 49.42 57.17
CA PHE A 625 -24.09 49.66 56.20
C PHE A 625 -24.02 51.08 55.63
N VAL A 626 -24.40 51.22 54.36
CA VAL A 626 -24.49 52.50 53.63
C VAL A 626 -25.91 52.71 53.14
N GLU A 627 -26.43 53.93 53.32
CA GLU A 627 -27.75 54.31 52.81
C GLU A 627 -27.61 54.79 51.36
N ILE A 628 -28.34 54.16 50.44
CA ILE A 628 -28.39 54.54 49.03
C ILE A 628 -29.86 54.53 48.63
N ASP A 629 -30.36 55.66 48.12
CA ASP A 629 -31.77 55.82 47.72
C ASP A 629 -32.77 55.48 48.85
N GLY A 630 -32.47 55.93 50.07
CA GLY A 630 -33.33 55.68 51.25
C GLY A 630 -33.33 54.24 51.77
N LYS A 631 -32.49 53.36 51.20
CA LYS A 631 -32.37 51.95 51.59
C LYS A 631 -31.03 51.68 52.24
N LEU A 632 -31.05 50.89 53.31
CA LEU A 632 -29.86 50.44 53.99
C LEU A 632 -29.27 49.23 53.25
N ASN A 633 -28.06 49.39 52.70
CA ASN A 633 -27.32 48.36 51.97
C ASN A 633 -26.05 47.99 52.74
N LYS A 634 -25.55 46.77 52.58
CA LYS A 634 -24.25 46.40 53.17
C LYS A 634 -23.11 47.13 52.45
N LEU A 635 -22.03 47.43 53.18
CA LEU A 635 -20.84 48.01 52.56
C LEU A 635 -20.27 47.08 51.50
N ILE A 636 -20.15 45.80 51.82
CA ILE A 636 -19.76 44.73 50.90
C ILE A 636 -20.88 43.69 50.85
N GLU A 637 -21.21 43.22 49.65
CA GLU A 637 -22.25 42.22 49.42
C GLU A 637 -21.78 40.80 49.82
N GLN A 638 -22.70 39.84 49.90
CA GLN A 638 -22.39 38.46 50.30
C GLN A 638 -21.34 37.81 49.38
N ASP A 639 -21.45 37.97 48.07
CA ASP A 639 -20.52 37.40 47.10
C ASP A 639 -19.15 38.12 47.12
N GLU A 640 -19.12 39.43 47.42
CA GLU A 640 -17.88 40.19 47.64
C GLU A 640 -17.17 39.73 48.91
N TYR A 641 -17.92 39.46 49.98
CA TYR A 641 -17.39 38.87 51.22
C TYR A 641 -16.79 37.48 50.97
N GLU A 642 -17.50 36.60 50.26
CA GLU A 642 -17.02 35.26 49.91
C GLU A 642 -15.73 35.33 49.08
N ALA A 643 -15.71 36.21 48.08
CA ALA A 643 -14.55 36.45 47.24
C ALA A 643 -13.36 36.95 48.05
N LEU A 644 -13.52 38.00 48.87
CA LEU A 644 -12.44 38.56 49.68
C LEU A 644 -11.92 37.58 50.75
N SER A 645 -12.78 36.70 51.24
CA SER A 645 -12.45 35.67 52.24
C SER A 645 -11.61 34.51 51.69
N VAL A 646 -11.40 34.42 50.37
CA VAL A 646 -10.55 33.39 49.76
C VAL A 646 -9.16 33.41 50.38
N ARG A 647 -8.74 32.24 50.91
CA ARG A 647 -7.50 32.10 51.68
C ARG A 647 -6.23 32.19 50.84
N LYS A 648 -6.28 31.69 49.61
CA LYS A 648 -5.15 31.61 48.69
C LYS A 648 -5.62 31.81 47.25
N GLY A 649 -5.03 32.79 46.56
CA GLY A 649 -5.40 33.15 45.20
C GLY A 649 -6.65 34.05 45.13
N THR A 650 -7.22 34.13 43.93
CA THR A 650 -8.30 35.08 43.57
C THR A 650 -9.65 34.41 43.32
N LEU A 651 -9.66 33.08 43.18
CA LEU A 651 -10.83 32.30 42.79
C LEU A 651 -11.53 31.69 44.01
N THR A 652 -12.84 31.89 44.09
CA THR A 652 -13.73 31.13 44.96
C THR A 652 -13.81 29.66 44.52
N ASP A 653 -14.34 28.78 45.38
CA ASP A 653 -14.49 27.37 45.04
C ASP A 653 -15.44 27.14 43.86
N GLN A 654 -16.51 27.95 43.76
CA GLN A 654 -17.45 27.89 42.63
C GLN A 654 -16.80 28.31 41.31
N GLU A 655 -16.02 29.40 41.35
CA GLU A 655 -15.25 29.89 40.21
C GLU A 655 -14.17 28.91 39.77
N ARG A 656 -13.45 28.31 40.73
CA ARG A 656 -12.47 27.25 40.46
C ARG A 656 -13.12 26.07 39.75
N LYS A 657 -14.29 25.63 40.22
CA LYS A 657 -15.03 24.52 39.58
C LYS A 657 -15.39 24.84 38.13
N LYS A 658 -15.89 26.05 37.85
CA LYS A 658 -16.18 26.50 36.48
C LYS A 658 -14.94 26.55 35.59
N ILE A 659 -13.79 26.94 36.13
CA ILE A 659 -12.53 26.89 35.36
C ILE A 659 -12.16 25.44 35.07
N MET A 660 -12.25 24.53 36.04
CA MET A 660 -11.93 23.10 35.86
C MET A 660 -12.83 22.42 34.81
N ASP A 661 -14.07 22.90 34.63
CA ASP A 661 -15.00 22.37 33.63
C ASP A 661 -14.46 22.49 32.19
N HIS A 662 -13.45 23.33 31.92
CA HIS A 662 -12.87 23.44 30.57
C HIS A 662 -12.36 22.09 30.05
N VAL A 663 -11.88 21.19 30.90
CA VAL A 663 -11.40 19.86 30.46
C VAL A 663 -12.56 18.98 30.02
N ILE A 664 -13.69 19.07 30.74
CA ILE A 664 -14.93 18.37 30.38
C ILE A 664 -15.46 18.92 29.06
N GLU A 665 -15.43 20.25 28.88
CA GLU A 665 -15.84 20.89 27.63
C GLU A 665 -14.89 20.56 26.48
N THR A 666 -13.56 20.48 26.71
CA THR A 666 -12.58 19.96 25.75
C THR A 666 -13.00 18.58 25.27
N GLN A 667 -13.26 17.64 26.19
CA GLN A 667 -13.69 16.30 25.82
C GLN A 667 -15.01 16.30 25.03
N LYS A 668 -16.00 17.10 25.46
CA LYS A 668 -17.31 17.18 24.78
C LYS A 668 -17.18 17.74 23.36
N ILE A 669 -16.40 18.80 23.17
CA ILE A 669 -16.17 19.43 21.86
C ILE A 669 -15.45 18.43 20.96
N LEU A 670 -14.35 17.83 21.43
CA LEU A 670 -13.53 16.93 20.62
C LEU A 670 -14.24 15.62 20.32
N LYS A 671 -15.05 15.05 21.22
CA LYS A 671 -15.85 13.83 20.95
C LYS A 671 -16.95 14.04 19.92
N ARG A 672 -17.36 15.29 19.64
CA ARG A 672 -18.30 15.62 18.56
C ARG A 672 -17.64 15.66 17.19
N LEU A 673 -16.31 15.80 17.14
CA LEU A 673 -15.56 15.75 15.90
C LEU A 673 -15.37 14.27 15.48
N SER A 674 -15.70 13.96 14.23
CA SER A 674 -15.50 12.64 13.65
C SER A 674 -14.03 12.47 13.22
N PHE A 675 -13.16 12.18 14.18
CA PHE A 675 -11.75 11.92 13.89
C PHE A 675 -11.57 10.61 13.10
N PRO A 676 -10.64 10.57 12.13
CA PRO A 676 -10.13 9.32 11.57
C PRO A 676 -9.65 8.38 12.68
N LYS A 677 -9.67 7.05 12.45
CA LYS A 677 -9.30 6.04 13.45
C LYS A 677 -7.92 6.31 14.08
N LYS A 678 -6.94 6.74 13.28
CA LYS A 678 -5.59 7.11 13.72
C LYS A 678 -5.52 8.31 14.67
N TYR A 679 -6.58 9.11 14.77
CA TYR A 679 -6.70 10.28 15.64
C TYR A 679 -7.82 10.13 16.69
N SER A 680 -8.34 8.92 16.88
CA SER A 680 -9.48 8.65 17.78
C SER A 680 -9.20 8.92 19.26
N ARG A 681 -7.94 8.89 19.70
CA ARG A 681 -7.56 9.12 21.10
C ARG A 681 -7.33 10.60 21.45
N ILE A 682 -7.38 11.52 20.47
CA ILE A 682 -7.21 12.96 20.73
C ILE A 682 -8.11 13.47 21.87
N PRO A 683 -9.43 13.17 21.91
CA PRO A 683 -10.29 13.66 22.98
C PRO A 683 -9.92 13.12 24.37
N GLU A 684 -9.40 11.90 24.44
CA GLU A 684 -8.98 11.26 25.69
C GLU A 684 -7.68 11.87 26.20
N ILE A 685 -6.67 11.99 25.32
CA ILE A 685 -5.35 12.55 25.66
C ILE A 685 -5.48 14.03 26.05
N ALA A 686 -6.11 14.83 25.19
CA ALA A 686 -6.37 16.25 25.44
C ALA A 686 -7.22 16.45 26.70
N GLY A 687 -8.16 15.55 26.98
CA GLY A 687 -9.05 15.61 28.13
C GLY A 687 -8.49 15.09 29.45
N ALA A 688 -7.26 14.59 29.49
CA ALA A 688 -6.65 13.98 30.69
C ALA A 688 -5.42 14.73 31.21
N HIS A 689 -5.02 15.85 30.58
CA HIS A 689 -3.79 16.59 30.94
C HIS A 689 -3.80 17.22 32.36
N HIS A 690 -4.96 17.26 33.03
CA HIS A 690 -5.10 17.70 34.43
C HIS A 690 -5.33 16.54 35.43
N GLU A 691 -5.31 15.30 34.95
CA GLU A 691 -5.30 14.13 35.82
C GLU A 691 -3.95 14.03 36.55
N LYS A 692 -3.95 13.45 37.75
CA LYS A 692 -2.76 13.30 38.59
C LYS A 692 -2.61 11.84 38.95
N LEU A 693 -1.38 11.31 38.96
CA LEU A 693 -1.16 9.87 39.19
C LEU A 693 -1.72 9.37 40.53
N ASN A 694 -1.80 10.23 41.55
CA ASN A 694 -2.40 9.95 42.85
C ASN A 694 -3.94 9.99 42.89
N GLY A 695 -4.62 10.26 41.76
CA GLY A 695 -6.08 10.31 41.62
C GLY A 695 -6.74 11.57 42.19
N LYS A 696 -5.96 12.58 42.59
CA LYS A 696 -6.48 13.89 43.03
C LYS A 696 -6.65 14.88 41.88
N GLY A 697 -6.41 14.44 40.64
CA GLY A 697 -6.63 15.21 39.42
C GLY A 697 -8.10 15.26 39.00
N TYR A 698 -8.35 15.82 37.83
CA TYR A 698 -9.69 15.99 37.26
C TYR A 698 -9.63 15.83 35.73
N PRO A 699 -10.75 15.49 35.05
CA PRO A 699 -12.13 15.44 35.55
C PRO A 699 -12.59 14.12 36.17
N ASN A 700 -11.92 13.00 35.90
CA ASN A 700 -12.36 11.66 36.27
C ASN A 700 -11.63 11.09 37.50
N GLY A 701 -10.49 11.68 37.90
CA GLY A 701 -9.70 11.20 39.03
C GLY A 701 -8.94 9.91 38.72
N LEU A 702 -8.47 9.78 37.48
CA LEU A 702 -7.71 8.63 36.98
C LEU A 702 -6.41 8.44 37.78
N LYS A 703 -5.97 7.19 37.97
CA LYS A 703 -4.77 6.85 38.75
C LYS A 703 -3.76 6.08 37.94
N GLY A 704 -2.49 6.39 38.12
CA GLY A 704 -1.39 5.64 37.51
C GLY A 704 -1.61 5.41 36.00
N ASP A 705 -1.64 4.14 35.61
CA ASP A 705 -1.78 3.66 34.23
C ASP A 705 -3.16 3.84 33.60
N GLU A 706 -4.16 4.31 34.37
CA GLU A 706 -5.43 4.77 33.80
C GLU A 706 -5.27 6.09 33.03
N ILE A 707 -4.23 6.88 33.34
CA ILE A 707 -3.93 8.12 32.63
C ILE A 707 -3.12 7.77 31.37
N PRO A 708 -3.58 8.15 30.16
CA PRO A 708 -2.84 7.95 28.92
C PRO A 708 -1.40 8.45 29.07
N PHE A 709 -0.42 7.66 28.63
CA PHE A 709 0.98 8.02 28.73
C PHE A 709 1.27 9.37 28.05
N GLU A 710 0.63 9.61 26.91
CA GLU A 710 0.70 10.87 26.17
C GLU A 710 0.16 12.04 27.00
N ALA A 711 -0.92 11.86 27.76
CA ALA A 711 -1.48 12.89 28.62
C ALA A 711 -0.53 13.26 29.77
N ARG A 712 0.32 12.33 30.24
CA ARG A 712 1.38 12.62 31.23
C ARG A 712 2.45 13.55 30.66
N ILE A 713 2.81 13.36 29.38
CA ILE A 713 3.72 14.26 28.65
C ILE A 713 3.11 15.67 28.59
N LEU A 714 1.83 15.76 28.17
CA LEU A 714 1.10 17.03 28.10
C LEU A 714 1.02 17.73 29.47
N ALA A 715 0.77 16.99 30.56
CA ALA A 715 0.66 17.56 31.90
C ALA A 715 1.98 18.21 32.35
N ILE A 716 3.12 17.55 32.14
CA ILE A 716 4.45 18.09 32.47
C ILE A 716 4.74 19.34 31.63
N ALA A 717 4.46 19.26 30.32
CA ALA A 717 4.63 20.35 29.39
C ALA A 717 3.80 21.59 29.77
N ASP A 718 2.50 21.41 30.02
CA ASP A 718 1.57 22.49 30.39
C ASP A 718 1.99 23.17 31.70
N ILE A 719 2.27 22.38 32.74
CA ILE A 719 2.68 22.94 34.04
C ILE A 719 4.01 23.70 33.90
N PHE A 720 4.98 23.15 33.16
CA PHE A 720 6.26 23.80 32.98
C PHE A 720 6.14 25.11 32.20
N GLU A 721 5.42 25.11 31.09
CA GLU A 721 5.14 26.31 30.29
C GLU A 721 4.45 27.35 31.17
N ALA A 722 3.39 26.96 31.88
CA ALA A 722 2.60 27.87 32.70
C ALA A 722 3.38 28.52 33.86
N LEU A 723 4.41 27.84 34.38
CA LEU A 723 5.30 28.37 35.43
C LEU A 723 6.38 29.30 34.87
N THR A 724 6.80 29.11 33.62
CA THR A 724 7.97 29.79 33.02
C THR A 724 7.60 30.89 32.01
N ALA A 725 6.33 30.94 31.57
CA ALA A 725 5.81 31.90 30.60
C ALA A 725 6.17 33.36 30.96
N PRO A 726 6.98 34.07 30.14
CA PRO A 726 7.51 35.41 30.46
C PRO A 726 6.47 36.54 30.35
N ASP A 727 5.37 36.27 29.67
CA ASP A 727 4.39 37.21 29.14
C ASP A 727 3.11 37.31 29.99
N ARG A 728 3.05 36.64 31.15
CA ARG A 728 1.91 36.72 32.07
C ARG A 728 1.96 38.03 32.88
N PRO A 729 1.04 39.01 32.70
CA PRO A 729 1.20 40.37 33.21
C PRO A 729 1.13 40.51 34.75
N TYR A 730 0.66 39.47 35.44
CA TYR A 730 0.30 39.53 36.86
C TYR A 730 1.12 38.59 37.75
N LYS A 731 2.07 37.86 37.18
CA LYS A 731 2.99 37.01 37.93
C LYS A 731 4.39 37.20 37.39
N THR A 732 5.33 37.55 38.27
CA THR A 732 6.74 37.48 37.93
C THR A 732 7.04 36.05 37.46
N PRO A 733 7.54 35.87 36.23
CA PRO A 733 7.76 34.54 35.71
C PRO A 733 8.84 33.85 36.55
N LYS A 734 8.67 32.56 36.81
CA LYS A 734 9.58 31.84 37.71
C LYS A 734 10.93 31.64 37.04
N LYS A 735 11.97 31.61 37.87
CA LYS A 735 13.29 31.13 37.44
C LYS A 735 13.23 29.64 37.10
N LEU A 736 14.11 29.21 36.22
CA LEU A 736 14.18 27.83 35.75
C LEU A 736 14.36 26.83 36.90
N SER A 737 15.20 27.17 37.89
CA SER A 737 15.43 26.37 39.09
C SER A 737 14.16 26.21 39.94
N GLU A 738 13.35 27.26 40.07
CA GLU A 738 12.08 27.21 40.80
C GLU A 738 11.04 26.34 40.09
N ALA A 739 10.90 26.50 38.77
CA ALA A 739 9.95 25.73 37.98
C ALA A 739 10.28 24.22 38.05
N MET A 740 11.54 23.86 37.86
CA MET A 740 12.00 22.48 37.97
C MET A 740 11.86 21.91 39.38
N LYS A 741 12.09 22.73 40.43
CA LYS A 741 11.88 22.33 41.83
C LYS A 741 10.41 22.03 42.12
N ILE A 742 9.49 22.81 41.55
CA ILE A 742 8.04 22.55 41.67
C ILE A 742 7.69 21.21 41.01
N LEU A 743 8.11 20.97 39.76
CA LEU A 743 7.87 19.71 39.08
C LEU A 743 8.45 18.51 39.85
N TYR A 744 9.64 18.65 40.42
CA TYR A 744 10.27 17.63 41.25
C TYR A 744 9.44 17.26 42.48
N PHE A 745 8.91 18.24 43.22
CA PHE A 745 8.06 17.94 44.38
C PHE A 745 6.70 17.37 43.97
N MET A 746 6.11 17.85 42.86
CA MET A 746 4.89 17.26 42.31
C MET A 746 5.09 15.80 41.89
N ALA A 747 6.25 15.47 41.31
CA ALA A 747 6.64 14.09 41.03
C ALA A 747 6.79 13.25 42.31
N LYS A 748 7.45 13.79 43.35
CA LYS A 748 7.58 13.11 44.66
C LYS A 748 6.25 12.86 45.37
N ASP A 749 5.30 13.78 45.22
CA ASP A 749 3.94 13.67 45.77
C ASP A 749 3.03 12.76 44.91
N ASN A 750 3.61 12.09 43.90
CA ASN A 750 2.93 11.23 42.94
C ASN A 750 1.79 11.98 42.20
N GLU A 751 1.96 13.28 41.96
CA GLU A 751 1.05 14.07 41.13
C GLU A 751 1.43 13.94 39.64
N LEU A 752 2.74 13.94 39.35
CA LEU A 752 3.32 13.79 38.03
C LEU A 752 4.17 12.51 37.95
N ASP A 753 4.42 12.05 36.73
CA ASP A 753 5.24 10.87 36.45
C ASP A 753 6.71 11.12 36.83
N TYR A 754 7.18 10.41 37.86
CA TYR A 754 8.51 10.61 38.45
C TYR A 754 9.62 10.42 37.44
N ASP A 755 9.55 9.31 36.70
CA ASP A 755 10.55 8.94 35.72
C ASP A 755 10.54 9.90 34.54
N MET A 756 9.36 10.42 34.16
CA MET A 756 9.24 11.38 33.07
C MET A 756 9.79 12.77 33.44
N VAL A 757 9.53 13.27 34.65
CA VAL A 757 10.13 14.54 35.11
C VAL A 757 11.64 14.38 35.28
N LYS A 758 12.10 13.24 35.82
CA LYS A 758 13.53 12.92 35.91
C LYS A 758 14.18 12.90 34.53
N PHE A 759 13.56 12.24 33.56
CA PHE A 759 14.03 12.19 32.19
C PHE A 759 14.09 13.58 31.53
N PHE A 760 13.03 14.39 31.72
CA PHE A 760 12.97 15.78 31.27
C PHE A 760 14.14 16.62 31.82
N TYR A 761 14.54 16.37 33.07
CA TYR A 761 15.74 16.95 33.70
C TYR A 761 17.05 16.39 33.13
N GLU A 762 17.27 15.08 33.14
CA GLU A 762 18.54 14.46 32.75
C GLU A 762 18.92 14.73 31.30
N LYS A 763 17.92 14.72 30.39
CA LYS A 763 18.12 15.04 28.98
C LYS A 763 18.18 16.56 28.70
N LYS A 764 18.05 17.40 29.74
CA LYS A 764 18.11 18.88 29.66
C LYS A 764 17.11 19.51 28.69
N ILE A 765 15.96 18.87 28.50
CA ILE A 765 14.90 19.34 27.59
C ILE A 765 14.35 20.68 28.08
N TYR A 766 14.17 20.81 29.40
CA TYR A 766 13.80 22.08 30.06
C TYR A 766 14.75 23.23 29.72
N LEU A 767 16.05 22.96 29.60
CA LEU A 767 17.08 23.96 29.31
C LEU A 767 17.13 24.32 27.83
N GLU A 768 16.94 23.34 26.94
CA GLU A 768 16.84 23.58 25.51
C GLU A 768 15.64 24.48 25.19
N TYR A 769 14.47 24.17 25.76
CA TYR A 769 13.29 25.00 25.66
C TYR A 769 13.53 26.40 26.25
N ALA A 770 14.13 26.48 27.44
CA ALA A 770 14.42 27.75 28.11
C ALA A 770 15.29 28.69 27.26
N LYS A 771 16.33 28.16 26.61
CA LYS A 771 17.21 28.94 25.74
C LYS A 771 16.50 29.57 24.55
N LYS A 772 15.38 28.99 24.10
CA LYS A 772 14.63 29.46 22.95
C LYS A 772 13.54 30.47 23.32
N HIS A 773 12.88 30.28 24.46
CA HIS A 773 11.62 30.98 24.79
C HIS A 773 11.65 31.85 26.04
N LEU A 774 12.61 31.66 26.95
CA LEU A 774 12.66 32.38 28.22
C LEU A 774 13.64 33.55 28.13
N HIS A 775 13.42 34.59 28.95
CA HIS A 775 14.38 35.67 29.09
C HIS A 775 15.68 35.16 29.74
N PRO A 776 16.87 35.66 29.35
CA PRO A 776 18.15 35.24 29.93
C PRO A 776 18.20 35.34 31.46
N GLU A 777 17.51 36.32 32.05
CA GLU A 777 17.42 36.53 33.50
C GLU A 777 16.67 35.42 34.26
N GLN A 778 15.83 34.64 33.56
CA GLN A 778 15.11 33.50 34.13
C GLN A 778 15.95 32.22 34.15
N ILE A 779 17.05 32.17 33.38
CA ILE A 779 17.85 30.96 33.18
C ILE A 779 18.95 30.92 34.24
N ASP A 780 18.66 30.29 35.38
CA ASP A 780 19.60 30.02 36.46
C ASP A 780 20.00 28.53 36.54
N GLU A 781 21.00 28.22 37.35
CA GLU A 781 21.49 26.85 37.51
C GLU A 781 20.44 25.97 38.23
N VAL A 782 20.11 24.83 37.62
CA VAL A 782 19.14 23.88 38.17
C VAL A 782 19.87 22.67 38.75
N SER A 783 19.86 22.55 40.08
CA SER A 783 20.41 21.40 40.82
C SER A 783 19.29 20.69 41.59
N LEU A 784 19.04 19.42 41.23
CA LEU A 784 18.04 18.56 41.85
C LEU A 784 18.66 17.21 42.22
N THR A 785 18.28 16.66 43.37
CA THR A 785 18.74 15.34 43.84
C THR A 785 17.61 14.33 43.71
N TRP A 786 17.69 13.47 42.69
CA TRP A 786 16.69 12.47 42.33
C TRP A 786 16.81 11.15 43.09
#